data_AF-A0A8H5HYB9-F1
#
_entry.id   AF-A0A8H5HYB9-F1
#
_cell.length_a   1.000
_cell.length_b   1.000
_cell.length_c   1.000
_cell.angle_alpha   90.00
_cell.angle_beta   90.00
_cell.angle_gamma   90.00
#
_symmetry.space_group_name_H-M   'P 1'
#
loop_
_entity.id
_entity.type
_entity.pdbx_description
1 polymer ?
#
loop_
_entity_poly.entity_id
_entity_poly.type
_entity_poly.pdbx_seq_one_letter_code
_entity_poly.pdbx_strand_id
1 'polypeptide(L)'
;MADEKMAQAMSDEKSLQDSNSFGPTSNDEENEEHTLHRGLKARQISMIALGGAVGTGLIIGSGTALQRGGPLGLLLSYAVMGFTCWCVMIGLGYGTRFVDPAIGFALGWNYLLKYLIVTPNNINASGVVIQYWNTDVNIAVWMVVFIAFIFFVNLLGIRFFGELEFWFSSIKVIALIGLILMGIIIDLGGNPRHDRIGFRYWDHPYGPMGTYLAAKVHNNRLAIFLGFWSAITNALFAYIGTELVGVTVGEAQNPRKTIPMAIRQTFFRILVFYVGGVFVIGLIVPSTDKSLFVATKSKTGAAASPFVVATSLAGIRVLNHVINAAILIFTLSAANSDLYIGSRTLYGLAIEGKAPAIFRRVNRMGVPYPALILCTLFCGLVFLNVATSGAKVFTWGVALVSTFGAITWMCISFSHIRFMKALKAQGVSRDTLPYKAPFQPFASWFAIIFTGIVVLFKGFDAFLPWTTATFITSYIGIPIFIFLWLGYKIVHKTRLIPSRDVDLVTGVPPFVEEYPEDEPTPERRTITFTQYVPGFPGRVLYRAELVITLVFFALSPSSTMFARRVHLLAGRNFFIACLHTSRRAQNSRKVIEPFKLADIGEGIAEVEVIRWNVKPNTTVQAFDPLCEVQSDKASVEITSPFDGVVTEILCKEGEVAKVGSNLCLIEVVKEGAISVESSSAEPQQASPMDEQDQHAVTYPAQTRQVKEEPTPEPPAPRRKHPMDPTFIPDADGSDSHQQVLATPSIRHFARQNGVELSRLAPGSGRDGRIEKRDIEEYLSGAKSTSSAPERSESSSSTVQEDVIIELGRTRYGMWKAMEKSLEIPHFGYSTSLDLTSLHHILPMLNAHIPPQYLRASSDSAPPLAVSPSSVYAPPLPTEVPSTGKYTHLTYLPFLLKTLAKSMVEWPLFRASITPSPPNSSSKPTLTIRPHSDISIALSTPTGLYTPTIQRADMSSIYALSSQLKHLSHLGRQTPSGLTPKEMPKRGGTLTVSNVGAIGAGEFAAPVLVPGGGVAIVALGRAKWVWDVDRSDGLGERRLKIGVSWSADHRVVEGAELAAFVECWRAYVENPEILIADSV
;
A
#
# COMPACT_ATOMS: atom_id res chain seq x y z
N MET A 1 -34.37 3.87 70.72
CA MET A 1 -34.75 2.60 70.04
C MET A 1 -35.25 2.78 68.60
N ALA A 2 -35.80 3.95 68.20
CA ALA A 2 -36.05 4.26 66.79
C ALA A 2 -34.81 4.85 66.09
N ASP A 3 -34.04 5.69 66.78
CA ASP A 3 -32.80 6.28 66.21
C ASP A 3 -31.64 5.29 66.09
N GLU A 4 -31.61 4.27 66.94
CA GLU A 4 -30.58 3.21 66.92
C GLU A 4 -30.76 2.24 65.75
N LYS A 5 -32.02 2.04 65.30
CA LYS A 5 -32.32 1.25 64.10
C LYS A 5 -32.06 2.02 62.81
N MET A 6 -32.17 3.36 62.82
CA MET A 6 -31.77 4.20 61.69
C MET A 6 -30.24 4.30 61.56
N ALA A 7 -29.51 4.35 62.67
CA ALA A 7 -28.05 4.33 62.66
C ALA A 7 -27.48 3.01 62.13
N GLN A 8 -28.09 1.87 62.46
CA GLN A 8 -27.70 0.55 61.95
C GLN A 8 -28.06 0.36 60.46
N ALA A 9 -29.22 0.89 60.02
CA ALA A 9 -29.60 0.87 58.60
C ALA A 9 -28.69 1.75 57.73
N MET A 10 -28.21 2.89 58.27
CA MET A 10 -27.28 3.77 57.57
C MET A 10 -25.83 3.26 57.60
N SER A 11 -25.42 2.41 58.55
CA SER A 11 -24.10 1.76 58.52
C SER A 11 -24.04 0.60 57.52
N ASP A 12 -25.13 -0.16 57.40
CA ASP A 12 -25.20 -1.28 56.45
C ASP A 12 -25.31 -0.78 55.00
N GLU A 13 -25.98 0.35 54.76
CA GLU A 13 -26.06 0.98 53.43
C GLU A 13 -24.73 1.64 53.01
N LYS A 14 -23.89 2.05 53.97
CA LYS A 14 -22.52 2.53 53.69
C LYS A 14 -21.54 1.40 53.39
N SER A 15 -21.71 0.22 53.99
CA SER A 15 -20.90 -0.96 53.70
C SER A 15 -21.18 -1.62 52.35
N LEU A 16 -22.34 -1.32 51.74
CA LEU A 16 -22.75 -1.82 50.41
C LEU A 16 -22.52 -0.81 49.27
N GLN A 17 -22.14 0.44 49.58
CA GLN A 17 -21.76 1.44 48.57
C GLN A 17 -20.23 1.55 48.37
N ASP A 18 -19.42 1.07 49.31
CA ASP A 18 -17.95 1.02 49.17
C ASP A 18 -17.42 -0.20 48.39
N SER A 19 -18.30 -1.07 47.86
CA SER A 19 -17.89 -2.21 47.02
C SER A 19 -18.06 -2.00 45.51
N ASN A 20 -18.36 -0.78 45.05
CA ASN A 20 -18.63 -0.49 43.62
C ASN A 20 -17.87 0.71 43.03
N SER A 21 -16.75 1.12 43.63
CA SER A 21 -15.85 2.16 43.12
C SER A 21 -14.48 1.60 42.75
N PHE A 22 -14.38 0.78 41.70
CA PHE A 22 -13.09 0.53 41.05
C PHE A 22 -12.75 1.69 40.11
N GLY A 23 -12.23 2.78 40.69
CA GLY A 23 -11.25 3.64 40.01
C GLY A 23 -9.90 2.90 39.91
N PRO A 24 -9.01 3.28 38.98
CA PRO A 24 -7.74 2.57 38.79
C PRO A 24 -6.85 2.85 40.01
N THR A 25 -6.76 1.86 40.89
CA THR A 25 -5.76 1.83 41.95
C THR A 25 -4.47 1.29 41.37
N SER A 26 -3.39 2.02 41.63
CA SER A 26 -2.00 1.72 41.34
C SER A 26 -1.59 0.35 41.88
N ASN A 27 -1.64 -0.68 41.03
CA ASN A 27 -1.07 -2.01 41.22
C ASN A 27 -0.69 -2.59 39.84
N ASP A 28 0.12 -1.84 39.08
CA ASP A 28 0.52 -2.20 37.70
C ASP A 28 1.69 -3.20 37.60
N GLU A 29 2.03 -3.94 38.66
CA GLU A 29 3.19 -4.86 38.61
C GLU A 29 2.91 -6.35 38.92
N GLU A 30 1.69 -6.80 39.22
CA GLU A 30 1.47 -8.23 39.58
C GLU A 30 0.31 -8.99 38.93
N ASN A 31 -0.35 -8.47 37.88
CA ASN A 31 -1.36 -9.25 37.12
C ASN A 31 -1.14 -9.21 35.59
N GLU A 32 -0.05 -9.82 35.11
CA GLU A 32 0.00 -10.37 33.74
C GLU A 32 -0.90 -11.63 33.63
N GLU A 33 -2.19 -11.53 33.99
CA GLU A 33 -3.14 -12.63 33.81
C GLU A 33 -3.43 -12.84 32.31
N HIS A 34 -2.59 -13.64 31.64
CA HIS A 34 -2.97 -14.54 30.55
C HIS A 34 -4.07 -14.04 29.58
N THR A 35 -3.93 -12.83 29.03
CA THR A 35 -4.82 -12.27 28.01
C THR A 35 -4.35 -12.66 26.59
N LEU A 36 -5.25 -12.55 25.59
CA LEU A 36 -4.88 -12.78 24.18
C LEU A 36 -3.81 -11.77 23.74
N HIS A 37 -2.67 -12.27 23.24
CA HIS A 37 -1.64 -11.39 22.70
C HIS A 37 -2.14 -10.63 21.47
N ARG A 38 -2.06 -9.29 21.51
CA ARG A 38 -2.28 -8.42 20.34
C ARG A 38 -1.06 -8.50 19.42
N GLY A 39 -1.13 -9.37 18.40
CA GLY A 39 0.04 -9.74 17.58
C GLY A 39 -0.10 -9.56 16.07
N LEU A 40 -1.26 -9.12 15.56
CA LEU A 40 -1.50 -8.99 14.12
C LEU A 40 -1.01 -7.65 13.57
N LYS A 41 -0.10 -7.69 12.60
CA LYS A 41 0.41 -6.52 11.88
C LYS A 41 -0.65 -5.97 10.92
N ALA A 42 -0.63 -4.67 10.62
CA ALA A 42 -1.57 -4.03 9.69
C ALA A 42 -1.69 -4.74 8.32
N ARG A 43 -0.57 -5.23 7.76
CA ARG A 43 -0.56 -6.02 6.51
C ARG A 43 -1.36 -7.32 6.61
N GLN A 44 -1.30 -8.00 7.75
CA GLN A 44 -1.99 -9.28 7.98
C GLN A 44 -3.49 -9.00 8.13
N ILE A 45 -3.87 -7.97 8.88
CA ILE A 45 -5.26 -7.56 9.06
C ILE A 45 -5.89 -7.14 7.73
N SER A 46 -5.19 -6.35 6.91
CA SER A 46 -5.70 -5.95 5.60
C SER A 46 -5.87 -7.15 4.66
N MET A 47 -4.97 -8.13 4.68
CA MET A 47 -5.10 -9.32 3.85
C MET A 47 -6.19 -10.27 4.37
N ILE A 48 -6.36 -10.40 5.69
CA ILE A 48 -7.48 -11.14 6.30
C ILE A 48 -8.81 -10.46 5.94
N ALA A 49 -8.88 -9.13 5.94
CA ALA A 49 -10.07 -8.38 5.53
C ALA A 49 -10.40 -8.55 4.03
N LEU A 50 -9.36 -8.60 3.18
CA LEU A 50 -9.50 -8.77 1.73
C LEU A 50 -9.85 -10.22 1.33
N GLY A 51 -9.17 -11.22 1.90
CA GLY A 51 -9.24 -12.62 1.46
C GLY A 51 -9.86 -13.60 2.47
N GLY A 52 -9.87 -13.28 3.77
CA GLY A 52 -10.37 -14.17 4.83
C GLY A 52 -11.88 -14.42 4.75
N ALA A 53 -12.62 -13.52 4.12
CA ALA A 53 -14.07 -13.63 3.94
C ALA A 53 -14.46 -14.04 2.51
N VAL A 54 -13.50 -14.34 1.64
CA VAL A 54 -13.75 -14.96 0.32
C VAL A 54 -13.71 -16.47 0.51
N GLY A 55 -14.90 -17.07 0.66
CA GLY A 55 -15.07 -18.48 1.00
C GLY A 55 -15.61 -19.36 -0.12
N THR A 56 -16.02 -20.56 0.26
CA THR A 56 -16.55 -21.61 -0.62
C THR A 56 -17.86 -21.24 -1.31
N GLY A 57 -18.62 -20.27 -0.79
CA GLY A 57 -19.90 -19.87 -1.35
C GLY A 57 -19.82 -19.26 -2.76
N LEU A 58 -18.80 -18.44 -3.05
CA LEU A 58 -18.63 -17.84 -4.38
C LEU A 58 -18.12 -18.85 -5.41
N ILE A 59 -17.22 -19.76 -5.03
CA ILE A 59 -16.54 -20.64 -5.99
C ILE A 59 -17.29 -21.97 -6.18
N ILE A 60 -17.90 -22.52 -5.12
CA ILE A 60 -18.64 -23.79 -5.15
C ILE A 60 -20.16 -23.52 -5.13
N GLY A 61 -20.64 -22.62 -4.28
CA GLY A 61 -22.07 -22.32 -4.13
C GLY A 61 -22.71 -21.63 -5.33
N SER A 62 -21.93 -20.89 -6.12
CA SER A 62 -22.41 -20.19 -7.33
C SER A 62 -22.90 -21.14 -8.43
N GLY A 63 -22.43 -22.38 -8.49
CA GLY A 63 -22.93 -23.36 -9.48
C GLY A 63 -24.39 -23.74 -9.25
N THR A 64 -24.76 -24.02 -8.00
CA THR A 64 -26.15 -24.24 -7.61
C THR A 64 -27.01 -22.99 -7.86
N ALA A 65 -26.46 -21.80 -7.62
CA ALA A 65 -27.16 -20.54 -7.87
C ALA A 65 -27.37 -20.27 -9.37
N LEU A 66 -26.37 -20.55 -10.21
CA LEU A 66 -26.46 -20.42 -11.67
C LEU A 66 -27.50 -21.38 -12.25
N GLN A 67 -27.48 -22.65 -11.81
CA GLN A 67 -28.41 -23.66 -12.33
C GLN A 67 -29.87 -23.32 -11.99
N ARG A 68 -30.13 -22.81 -10.78
CA ARG A 68 -31.50 -22.48 -10.34
C ARG A 68 -31.98 -21.12 -10.86
N GLY A 69 -31.11 -20.10 -10.80
CA GLY A 69 -31.46 -18.71 -11.10
C GLY A 69 -31.20 -18.29 -12.54
N GLY A 70 -30.39 -19.02 -13.30
CA GLY A 70 -29.86 -18.57 -14.58
C GLY A 70 -28.85 -17.43 -14.42
N PRO A 71 -28.22 -16.97 -15.52
CA PRO A 71 -27.13 -16.00 -15.45
C PRO A 71 -27.57 -14.62 -14.93
N LEU A 72 -28.73 -14.11 -15.36
CA LEU A 72 -29.27 -12.84 -14.88
C LEU A 72 -29.81 -12.97 -13.44
N GLY A 73 -30.49 -14.08 -13.12
CA GLY A 73 -30.98 -14.32 -11.76
C GLY A 73 -29.83 -14.45 -10.76
N LEU A 74 -28.72 -15.09 -11.15
CA LEU A 74 -27.48 -15.14 -10.37
C LEU A 74 -26.90 -13.74 -10.13
N LEU A 75 -26.75 -12.94 -11.20
CA LEU A 75 -26.18 -11.59 -11.12
C LEU A 75 -27.01 -10.69 -10.19
N LEU A 76 -28.33 -10.63 -10.40
CA LEU A 76 -29.22 -9.82 -9.57
C LEU A 76 -29.21 -10.27 -8.12
N SER A 77 -29.16 -11.59 -7.87
CA SER A 77 -29.13 -12.13 -6.50
C SER A 77 -27.87 -11.70 -5.74
N TYR A 78 -26.72 -11.80 -6.38
CA TYR A 78 -25.45 -11.39 -5.80
C TYR A 78 -25.32 -9.86 -5.68
N ALA A 79 -25.91 -9.09 -6.59
CA ALA A 79 -25.94 -7.63 -6.49
C ALA A 79 -26.84 -7.16 -5.34
N VAL A 80 -28.07 -7.69 -5.23
CA VAL A 80 -29.02 -7.34 -4.16
C VAL A 80 -28.47 -7.76 -2.80
N MET A 81 -28.01 -9.00 -2.66
CA MET A 81 -27.42 -9.46 -1.40
C MET A 81 -26.09 -8.74 -1.08
N GLY A 82 -25.30 -8.41 -2.09
CA GLY A 82 -24.08 -7.60 -1.93
C GLY A 82 -24.38 -6.19 -1.42
N PHE A 83 -25.45 -5.56 -1.91
CA PHE A 83 -25.93 -4.28 -1.38
C PHE A 83 -26.41 -4.42 0.07
N THR A 84 -27.18 -5.46 0.41
CA THR A 84 -27.57 -5.74 1.80
C THR A 84 -26.35 -5.94 2.70
N CYS A 85 -25.36 -6.72 2.25
CA CYS A 85 -24.11 -6.93 2.96
C CYS A 85 -23.37 -5.60 3.20
N TRP A 86 -23.28 -4.74 2.19
CA TRP A 86 -22.68 -3.42 2.34
C TRP A 86 -23.41 -2.56 3.37
N CYS A 87 -24.76 -2.58 3.38
CA CYS A 87 -25.57 -1.90 4.39
C CYS A 87 -25.32 -2.44 5.83
N VAL A 88 -25.03 -3.73 5.99
CA VAL A 88 -24.63 -4.31 7.28
C VAL A 88 -23.24 -3.82 7.68
N MET A 89 -22.28 -3.84 6.75
CA MET A 89 -20.88 -3.50 7.00
C MET A 89 -20.65 -2.03 7.39
N ILE A 90 -21.45 -1.10 6.85
CA ILE A 90 -21.37 0.31 7.28
C ILE A 90 -21.87 0.53 8.72
N GLY A 91 -22.58 -0.43 9.31
CA GLY A 91 -23.02 -0.41 10.72
C GLY A 91 -22.10 -1.20 11.66
N LEU A 92 -20.97 -1.71 11.14
CA LEU A 92 -20.02 -2.53 11.87
C LEU A 92 -19.16 -1.68 12.83
N GLY A 93 -18.80 -2.24 13.99
CA GLY A 93 -17.99 -1.56 15.02
C GLY A 93 -18.73 -1.23 16.31
N TYR A 94 -20.00 -1.63 16.45
CA TYR A 94 -20.85 -1.24 17.57
C TYR A 94 -21.49 -2.47 18.21
N GLY A 95 -20.79 -3.03 19.21
CA GLY A 95 -21.14 -4.28 19.89
C GLY A 95 -22.36 -4.20 20.81
N THR A 96 -22.62 -5.32 21.48
CA THR A 96 -23.80 -5.66 22.32
C THR A 96 -24.04 -4.72 23.52
N ARG A 97 -23.11 -3.81 23.79
CA ARG A 97 -23.17 -2.78 24.84
C ARG A 97 -24.35 -1.81 24.72
N PHE A 98 -24.89 -1.62 23.52
CA PHE A 98 -25.91 -0.60 23.27
C PHE A 98 -27.36 -1.10 23.39
N VAL A 99 -27.55 -2.38 23.71
CA VAL A 99 -28.85 -3.05 23.59
C VAL A 99 -29.31 -3.71 24.90
N ASP A 100 -28.95 -4.97 25.11
CA ASP A 100 -29.38 -5.82 26.23
C ASP A 100 -28.33 -6.93 26.38
N PRO A 101 -27.80 -7.19 27.59
CA PRO A 101 -26.88 -8.30 27.83
C PRO A 101 -27.42 -9.66 27.35
N ALA A 102 -28.73 -9.90 27.38
CA ALA A 102 -29.34 -11.13 26.87
C ALA A 102 -29.20 -11.28 25.34
N ILE A 103 -29.31 -10.19 24.59
CA ILE A 103 -29.08 -10.20 23.14
C ILE A 103 -27.60 -10.45 22.87
N GLY A 104 -26.70 -9.92 23.70
CA GLY A 104 -25.28 -10.20 23.59
C GLY A 104 -24.91 -11.66 23.86
N PHE A 105 -25.53 -12.28 24.86
CA PHE A 105 -25.39 -13.72 25.10
C PHE A 105 -25.88 -14.55 23.91
N ALA A 106 -27.11 -14.29 23.44
CA ALA A 106 -27.69 -15.01 22.31
C ALA A 106 -26.89 -14.82 21.02
N LEU A 107 -26.44 -13.59 20.74
CA LEU A 107 -25.59 -13.29 19.58
C LEU A 107 -24.26 -14.04 19.64
N GLY A 108 -23.59 -14.05 20.79
CA GLY A 108 -22.32 -14.75 20.96
C GLY A 108 -22.43 -16.24 20.73
N TRP A 109 -23.43 -16.90 21.33
CA TRP A 109 -23.68 -18.33 21.12
C TRP A 109 -24.16 -18.65 19.70
N ASN A 110 -25.00 -17.80 19.10
CA ASN A 110 -25.40 -17.90 17.69
C ASN A 110 -24.19 -17.81 16.74
N TYR A 111 -23.28 -16.87 17.04
CA TYR A 111 -22.05 -16.69 16.27
C TYR A 111 -21.10 -17.88 16.43
N LEU A 112 -20.97 -18.44 17.64
CA LEU A 112 -20.23 -19.67 17.88
C LEU A 112 -20.82 -20.86 17.10
N LEU A 113 -22.14 -21.09 17.19
CA LEU A 113 -22.83 -22.16 16.48
C LEU A 113 -22.63 -22.07 14.95
N LYS A 114 -22.63 -20.85 14.41
CA LYS A 114 -22.26 -20.60 13.00
C LYS A 114 -20.89 -21.20 12.68
N TYR A 115 -19.87 -20.91 13.50
CA TYR A 115 -18.50 -21.39 13.27
C TYR A 115 -18.30 -22.88 13.52
N LEU A 116 -19.05 -23.47 14.47
CA LEU A 116 -19.05 -24.91 14.71
C LEU A 116 -19.59 -25.71 13.52
N ILE A 117 -20.44 -25.11 12.68
CA ILE A 117 -21.04 -25.76 11.51
C ILE A 117 -20.29 -25.42 10.22
N VAL A 118 -19.86 -24.17 10.04
CA VAL A 118 -19.17 -23.75 8.80
C VAL A 118 -17.78 -24.39 8.67
N THR A 119 -17.07 -24.60 9.79
CA THR A 119 -15.74 -25.24 9.79
C THR A 119 -15.78 -26.65 9.19
N PRO A 120 -16.60 -27.61 9.72
CA PRO A 120 -16.74 -28.92 9.09
C PRO A 120 -17.33 -28.85 7.68
N ASN A 121 -18.17 -27.85 7.37
CA ASN A 121 -18.70 -27.68 6.01
C ASN A 121 -17.60 -27.31 4.99
N ASN A 122 -16.63 -26.48 5.38
CA ASN A 122 -15.49 -26.13 4.54
C ASN A 122 -14.50 -27.31 4.42
N ILE A 123 -14.28 -28.08 5.49
CA ILE A 123 -13.48 -29.33 5.44
C ILE A 123 -14.16 -30.37 4.53
N ASN A 124 -15.49 -30.48 4.59
CA ASN A 124 -16.26 -31.34 3.70
C ASN A 124 -16.04 -30.95 2.23
N ALA A 125 -16.04 -29.65 1.93
CA ALA A 125 -15.74 -29.15 0.59
C ALA A 125 -14.30 -29.49 0.15
N SER A 126 -13.30 -29.32 1.02
CA SER A 126 -11.92 -29.76 0.76
C SER A 126 -11.82 -31.26 0.45
N GLY A 127 -12.56 -32.08 1.20
CA GLY A 127 -12.63 -33.53 1.01
C GLY A 127 -13.24 -33.93 -0.35
N VAL A 128 -14.23 -33.20 -0.85
CA VAL A 128 -14.81 -33.43 -2.18
C VAL A 128 -13.86 -32.97 -3.29
N VAL A 129 -13.07 -31.92 -3.06
CA VAL A 129 -12.11 -31.39 -4.05
C VAL A 129 -10.90 -32.31 -4.20
N ILE A 130 -10.35 -32.87 -3.12
CA ILE A 130 -9.17 -33.74 -3.18
C ILE A 130 -9.45 -35.07 -3.93
N GLN A 131 -10.71 -35.52 -3.92
CA GLN A 131 -11.15 -36.70 -4.68
C GLN A 131 -11.02 -36.53 -6.20
N TYR A 132 -10.76 -35.31 -6.69
CA TYR A 132 -10.45 -35.08 -8.09
C TYR A 132 -9.17 -35.80 -8.55
N TRP A 133 -8.14 -35.87 -7.70
CA TRP A 133 -6.87 -36.53 -8.05
C TRP A 133 -6.82 -38.00 -7.62
N ASN A 134 -7.46 -38.36 -6.50
CA ASN A 134 -7.40 -39.71 -5.98
C ASN A 134 -8.74 -40.10 -5.32
N THR A 135 -9.37 -41.15 -5.86
CA THR A 135 -10.60 -41.75 -5.31
C THR A 135 -10.37 -43.07 -4.58
N ASP A 136 -9.15 -43.61 -4.62
CA ASP A 136 -8.80 -44.93 -4.06
C ASP A 136 -8.73 -44.88 -2.53
N VAL A 137 -8.42 -43.71 -1.97
CA VAL A 137 -8.37 -43.48 -0.52
C VAL A 137 -9.75 -43.06 -0.01
N ASN A 138 -10.20 -43.67 1.10
CA ASN A 138 -11.46 -43.29 1.75
C ASN A 138 -11.44 -41.82 2.17
N ILE A 139 -12.51 -41.07 1.84
CA ILE A 139 -12.64 -39.64 2.14
C ILE A 139 -12.45 -39.29 3.63
N ALA A 140 -12.80 -40.23 4.53
CA ALA A 140 -12.61 -40.05 5.97
C ALA A 140 -11.15 -39.83 6.35
N VAL A 141 -10.20 -40.46 5.65
CA VAL A 141 -8.76 -40.28 5.89
C VAL A 141 -8.35 -38.84 5.60
N TRP A 142 -8.77 -38.30 4.45
CA TRP A 142 -8.51 -36.91 4.08
C TRP A 142 -9.13 -35.92 5.08
N MET A 143 -10.34 -36.20 5.58
CA MET A 143 -10.98 -35.38 6.61
C MET A 143 -10.17 -35.34 7.92
N VAL A 144 -9.67 -36.49 8.39
CA VAL A 144 -8.81 -36.55 9.58
C VAL A 144 -7.52 -35.74 9.37
N VAL A 145 -6.87 -35.89 8.21
CA VAL A 145 -5.65 -35.14 7.86
C VAL A 145 -5.91 -33.63 7.87
N PHE A 146 -7.01 -33.16 7.27
CA PHE A 146 -7.37 -31.74 7.24
C PHE A 146 -7.72 -31.20 8.63
N ILE A 147 -8.48 -31.94 9.45
CA ILE A 147 -8.77 -31.56 10.83
C ILE A 147 -7.47 -31.44 11.64
N ALA A 148 -6.59 -32.43 11.55
CA ALA A 148 -5.31 -32.43 12.25
C ALA A 148 -4.45 -31.23 11.82
N PHE A 149 -4.31 -31.00 10.52
CA PHE A 149 -3.57 -29.85 9.96
C PHE A 149 -4.08 -28.52 10.52
N ILE A 150 -5.39 -28.28 10.44
CA ILE A 150 -6.01 -27.03 10.92
C ILE A 150 -5.85 -26.88 12.43
N PHE A 151 -6.00 -27.96 13.20
CA PHE A 151 -5.81 -27.96 14.65
C PHE A 151 -4.38 -27.56 15.04
N PHE A 152 -3.37 -28.17 14.41
CA PHE A 152 -1.96 -27.86 14.68
C PHE A 152 -1.61 -26.43 14.31
N VAL A 153 -2.07 -25.93 13.16
CA VAL A 153 -1.86 -24.53 12.76
C VAL A 153 -2.42 -23.56 13.80
N ASN A 154 -3.62 -23.84 14.33
CA ASN A 154 -4.26 -23.01 15.34
C ASN A 154 -3.60 -23.11 16.73
N LEU A 155 -2.81 -24.16 16.99
CA LEU A 155 -2.08 -24.33 18.25
C LEU A 155 -0.79 -23.49 18.31
N LEU A 156 -0.20 -23.17 17.15
CA LEU A 156 1.10 -22.46 17.01
C LEU A 156 1.03 -20.93 17.24
N GLY A 157 -0.06 -20.41 17.79
CA GLY A 157 -0.18 -19.02 18.20
C GLY A 157 -0.59 -18.03 17.08
N ILE A 158 -0.99 -16.83 17.51
CA ILE A 158 -1.57 -15.79 16.64
C ILE A 158 -0.62 -15.29 15.54
N ARG A 159 0.69 -15.22 15.82
CA ARG A 159 1.69 -14.77 14.84
C ARG A 159 1.82 -15.73 13.67
N PHE A 160 1.85 -17.04 13.95
CA PHE A 160 1.97 -18.07 12.92
C PHE A 160 0.68 -18.16 12.10
N PHE A 161 -0.48 -18.15 12.77
CA PHE A 161 -1.78 -18.05 12.10
C PHE A 161 -1.84 -16.83 11.16
N GLY A 162 -1.43 -15.65 11.64
CA GLY A 162 -1.48 -14.41 10.87
C GLY A 162 -0.58 -14.42 9.62
N GLU A 163 0.60 -15.03 9.68
CA GLU A 163 1.47 -15.21 8.51
C GLU A 163 0.91 -16.25 7.53
N LEU A 164 0.41 -17.39 8.01
CA LEU A 164 -0.23 -18.39 7.15
C LEU A 164 -1.46 -17.84 6.43
N GLU A 165 -2.33 -17.14 7.15
CA GLU A 165 -3.54 -16.59 6.56
C GLU A 165 -3.23 -15.41 5.61
N PHE A 166 -2.14 -14.68 5.84
CA PHE A 166 -1.62 -13.70 4.88
C PHE A 166 -1.26 -14.36 3.54
N TRP A 167 -0.52 -15.47 3.56
CA TRP A 167 -0.15 -16.21 2.35
C TRP A 167 -1.36 -16.86 1.68
N PHE A 168 -2.22 -17.54 2.44
CA PHE A 168 -3.45 -18.13 1.91
C PHE A 168 -4.36 -17.07 1.29
N SER A 169 -4.58 -15.94 1.97
CA SER A 169 -5.39 -14.84 1.43
C SER A 169 -4.76 -14.22 0.17
N SER A 170 -3.43 -14.13 0.09
CA SER A 170 -2.74 -13.65 -1.12
C SER A 170 -2.98 -14.59 -2.30
N ILE A 171 -2.80 -15.90 -2.10
CA ILE A 171 -3.05 -16.92 -3.14
C ILE A 171 -4.51 -16.89 -3.58
N LYS A 172 -5.45 -16.76 -2.64
CA LYS A 172 -6.89 -16.66 -2.96
C LYS A 172 -7.19 -15.49 -3.88
N VAL A 173 -6.71 -14.30 -3.53
CA VAL A 173 -6.96 -13.09 -4.33
C VAL A 173 -6.39 -13.24 -5.74
N ILE A 174 -5.15 -13.75 -5.88
CA ILE A 174 -4.52 -13.99 -7.17
C ILE A 174 -5.31 -15.02 -7.98
N ALA A 175 -5.67 -16.15 -7.38
CA ALA A 175 -6.44 -17.19 -8.04
C ALA A 175 -7.81 -16.67 -8.50
N LEU A 176 -8.48 -15.84 -7.71
CA LEU A 176 -9.79 -15.29 -8.09
C LEU A 176 -9.68 -14.29 -9.23
N ILE A 177 -8.67 -13.40 -9.22
CA ILE A 177 -8.37 -12.53 -10.35
C ILE A 177 -8.06 -13.36 -11.60
N GLY A 178 -7.24 -14.41 -11.45
CA GLY A 178 -6.92 -15.35 -12.52
C GLY A 178 -8.15 -16.04 -13.10
N LEU A 179 -9.08 -16.49 -12.25
CA LEU A 179 -10.34 -17.12 -12.66
C LEU A 179 -11.25 -16.15 -13.43
N ILE A 180 -11.34 -14.89 -13.00
CA ILE A 180 -12.11 -13.85 -13.68
C ILE A 180 -11.48 -13.54 -15.05
N LEU A 181 -10.18 -13.30 -15.11
CA LEU A 181 -9.47 -13.01 -16.36
C LEU A 181 -9.55 -14.19 -17.33
N MET A 182 -9.34 -15.41 -16.84
CA MET A 182 -9.51 -16.64 -17.62
C MET A 182 -10.93 -16.73 -18.19
N GLY A 183 -11.95 -16.47 -17.39
CA GLY A 183 -13.33 -16.50 -17.88
C GLY A 183 -13.58 -15.46 -18.97
N ILE A 184 -13.07 -14.23 -18.83
CA ILE A 184 -13.15 -13.21 -19.88
C ILE A 184 -12.42 -13.66 -21.16
N ILE A 185 -11.25 -14.29 -21.03
CA ILE A 185 -10.49 -14.81 -22.19
C ILE A 185 -11.27 -15.92 -22.90
N ILE A 186 -11.86 -16.86 -22.14
CA ILE A 186 -12.69 -17.94 -22.70
C ILE A 186 -13.91 -17.35 -23.42
N ASP A 187 -14.56 -16.34 -22.82
CA ASP A 187 -15.72 -15.66 -23.39
C ASP A 187 -15.41 -14.96 -24.72
N LEU A 188 -14.26 -14.27 -24.79
CA LEU A 188 -13.81 -13.53 -25.97
C LEU A 188 -13.26 -14.42 -27.11
N GLY A 189 -13.26 -15.75 -26.94
CA GLY A 189 -12.82 -16.71 -27.96
C GLY A 189 -11.37 -17.15 -27.84
N GLY A 190 -10.73 -16.93 -26.70
CA GLY A 190 -9.39 -17.46 -26.38
C GLY A 190 -9.38 -18.95 -25.98
N ASN A 191 -10.49 -19.67 -26.19
CA ASN A 191 -10.54 -21.12 -25.99
C ASN A 191 -9.92 -21.87 -27.20
N PRO A 192 -9.49 -23.14 -27.03
CA PRO A 192 -8.91 -23.95 -28.12
C PRO A 192 -9.79 -24.12 -29.37
N ARG A 193 -11.10 -23.86 -29.26
CA ARG A 193 -12.03 -23.91 -30.41
C ARG A 193 -12.14 -22.56 -31.14
N HIS A 194 -11.44 -21.53 -30.67
CA HIS A 194 -11.52 -20.15 -31.14
C HIS A 194 -12.96 -19.60 -31.21
N ASP A 195 -13.85 -20.13 -30.36
CA ASP A 195 -15.27 -19.86 -30.40
C ASP A 195 -15.63 -18.76 -29.40
N ARG A 196 -16.08 -17.59 -29.89
CA ARG A 196 -16.53 -16.49 -29.02
C ARG A 196 -17.91 -16.80 -28.44
N ILE A 197 -18.00 -16.91 -27.11
CA ILE A 197 -19.26 -17.21 -26.41
C ILE A 197 -20.12 -15.94 -26.33
N GLY A 198 -19.63 -14.88 -25.69
CA GLY A 198 -20.39 -13.66 -25.43
C GLY A 198 -21.66 -13.94 -24.60
N PHE A 199 -22.76 -13.29 -24.94
CA PHE A 199 -24.05 -13.51 -24.29
C PHE A 199 -24.80 -14.78 -24.76
N ARG A 200 -24.13 -15.73 -25.42
CA ARG A 200 -24.78 -16.94 -25.96
C ARG A 200 -25.56 -17.73 -24.89
N TYR A 201 -25.04 -17.85 -23.67
CA TYR A 201 -25.74 -18.54 -22.58
C TYR A 201 -26.83 -17.70 -21.90
N TRP A 202 -26.98 -16.42 -22.30
CA TRP A 202 -28.09 -15.57 -21.89
C TRP A 202 -29.24 -15.62 -22.90
N ASP A 203 -29.00 -16.13 -24.11
CA ASP A 203 -30.02 -16.31 -25.15
C ASP A 203 -30.61 -17.73 -25.16
N HIS A 204 -31.73 -17.90 -25.88
CA HIS A 204 -32.41 -19.19 -26.03
C HIS A 204 -31.49 -20.20 -26.76
N PRO A 205 -31.36 -21.47 -26.31
CA PRO A 205 -32.23 -22.24 -25.41
C PRO A 205 -31.93 -22.17 -23.90
N TYR A 206 -30.91 -21.41 -23.47
CA TYR A 206 -30.50 -21.33 -22.06
C TYR A 206 -31.28 -20.26 -21.31
N GLY A 207 -31.44 -19.09 -21.93
CA GLY A 207 -32.20 -17.96 -21.44
C GLY A 207 -31.55 -17.22 -20.26
N PRO A 208 -31.90 -15.95 -20.02
CA PRO A 208 -31.25 -15.14 -19.00
C PRO A 208 -31.68 -15.54 -17.59
N MET A 209 -32.88 -16.11 -17.45
CA MET A 209 -33.46 -16.54 -16.18
C MET A 209 -33.64 -18.06 -16.16
N GLY A 210 -33.19 -18.68 -15.07
CA GLY A 210 -33.39 -20.09 -14.79
C GLY A 210 -34.78 -20.38 -14.22
N THR A 211 -35.14 -21.65 -14.19
CA THR A 211 -36.40 -22.11 -13.57
C THR A 211 -36.10 -23.06 -12.42
N TYR A 212 -36.75 -22.88 -11.27
CA TYR A 212 -36.62 -23.76 -10.13
C TYR A 212 -37.98 -24.34 -9.74
N LEU A 213 -38.02 -25.66 -9.49
CA LEU A 213 -39.24 -26.42 -9.16
C LEU A 213 -40.38 -26.27 -10.19
N ALA A 214 -40.05 -26.01 -11.47
CA ALA A 214 -41.04 -25.81 -12.53
C ALA A 214 -42.06 -26.96 -12.64
N ALA A 215 -41.58 -28.20 -12.48
CA ALA A 215 -42.43 -29.40 -12.52
C ALA A 215 -43.47 -29.49 -11.38
N LYS A 216 -43.26 -28.78 -10.26
CA LYS A 216 -44.15 -28.82 -9.08
C LYS A 216 -45.07 -27.61 -8.98
N VAL A 217 -44.59 -26.46 -9.44
CA VAL A 217 -45.30 -25.18 -9.33
C VAL A 217 -46.28 -24.97 -10.49
N HIS A 218 -46.07 -25.67 -11.62
CA HIS A 218 -46.91 -25.60 -12.83
C HIS A 218 -47.13 -24.17 -13.39
N ASN A 219 -46.35 -23.18 -12.92
CA ASN A 219 -46.39 -21.79 -13.36
C ASN A 219 -44.95 -21.30 -13.62
N ASN A 220 -44.67 -21.01 -14.88
CA ASN A 220 -43.32 -20.65 -15.33
C ASN A 220 -42.81 -19.34 -14.68
N ARG A 221 -43.67 -18.33 -14.52
CA ARG A 221 -43.28 -17.03 -13.91
C ARG A 221 -42.89 -17.20 -12.44
N LEU A 222 -43.64 -18.03 -11.72
CA LEU A 222 -43.37 -18.33 -10.32
C LEU A 222 -42.09 -19.16 -10.19
N ALA A 223 -41.87 -20.15 -11.07
CA ALA A 223 -40.64 -20.95 -11.09
C ALA A 223 -39.38 -20.11 -11.36
N ILE A 224 -39.47 -19.07 -12.21
CA ILE A 224 -38.39 -18.10 -12.44
C ILE A 224 -38.11 -17.30 -11.16
N PHE A 225 -39.15 -16.77 -10.52
CA PHE A 225 -39.00 -16.02 -9.27
C PHE A 225 -38.38 -16.86 -8.15
N LEU A 226 -38.82 -18.12 -7.99
CA LEU A 226 -38.24 -19.04 -7.02
C LEU A 226 -36.78 -19.41 -7.34
N GLY A 227 -36.41 -19.45 -8.62
CA GLY A 227 -35.03 -19.63 -9.07
C GLY A 227 -34.13 -18.47 -8.62
N PHE A 228 -34.57 -17.25 -8.90
CA PHE A 228 -33.93 -16.03 -8.38
C PHE A 228 -33.86 -16.01 -6.85
N TRP A 229 -34.96 -16.31 -6.15
CA TRP A 229 -34.99 -16.32 -4.69
C TRP A 229 -34.05 -17.37 -4.09
N SER A 230 -33.96 -18.56 -4.70
CA SER A 230 -32.98 -19.57 -4.30
C SER A 230 -31.54 -19.14 -4.58
N ALA A 231 -31.29 -18.30 -5.57
CA ALA A 231 -29.95 -17.76 -5.81
C ALA A 231 -29.58 -16.69 -4.77
N ILE A 232 -30.54 -15.90 -4.25
CA ILE A 232 -30.33 -14.98 -3.12
C ILE A 232 -29.85 -15.73 -1.87
N THR A 233 -30.44 -16.89 -1.54
CA THR A 233 -30.05 -17.65 -0.34
C THR A 233 -28.64 -18.25 -0.46
N ASN A 234 -28.22 -18.62 -1.67
CA ASN A 234 -26.83 -19.01 -1.95
C ASN A 234 -25.87 -17.80 -1.88
N ALA A 235 -26.30 -16.64 -2.39
CA ALA A 235 -25.53 -15.41 -2.27
C ALA A 235 -25.31 -15.00 -0.80
N LEU A 236 -26.33 -15.16 0.05
CA LEU A 236 -26.21 -14.93 1.50
C LEU A 236 -25.06 -15.76 2.09
N PHE A 237 -24.99 -17.05 1.77
CA PHE A 237 -23.87 -17.90 2.20
C PHE A 237 -22.52 -17.39 1.70
N ALA A 238 -22.44 -16.92 0.45
CA ALA A 238 -21.21 -16.42 -0.13
C ALA A 238 -20.68 -15.15 0.57
N TYR A 239 -21.57 -14.29 1.05
CA TYR A 239 -21.21 -13.04 1.73
C TYR A 239 -21.02 -13.16 3.25
N ILE A 240 -21.46 -14.26 3.87
CA ILE A 240 -21.19 -14.53 5.28
C ILE A 240 -19.69 -14.63 5.53
N GLY A 241 -19.24 -14.05 6.65
CA GLY A 241 -17.83 -13.93 6.99
C GLY A 241 -17.27 -12.53 6.70
N THR A 242 -17.99 -11.66 5.98
CA THR A 242 -17.65 -10.24 5.87
C THR A 242 -17.63 -9.53 7.22
N GLU A 243 -18.46 -9.98 8.16
CA GLU A 243 -18.50 -9.50 9.54
C GLU A 243 -17.24 -9.83 10.36
N LEU A 244 -16.35 -10.70 9.86
CA LEU A 244 -15.05 -11.02 10.48
C LEU A 244 -14.20 -9.78 10.72
N VAL A 245 -14.31 -8.77 9.83
CA VAL A 245 -13.64 -7.48 10.01
C VAL A 245 -13.92 -6.92 11.41
N GLY A 246 -15.15 -7.10 11.93
CA GLY A 246 -15.53 -6.57 13.24
C GLY A 246 -14.83 -7.25 14.41
N VAL A 247 -14.49 -8.53 14.27
CA VAL A 247 -13.74 -9.30 15.28
C VAL A 247 -12.25 -8.96 15.21
N THR A 248 -11.68 -8.90 14.01
CA THR A 248 -10.26 -8.57 13.82
C THR A 248 -9.90 -7.15 14.26
N VAL A 249 -10.88 -6.24 14.24
CA VAL A 249 -10.74 -4.86 14.72
C VAL A 249 -10.51 -4.80 16.24
N GLY A 250 -11.07 -5.73 17.02
CA GLY A 250 -10.80 -5.84 18.46
C GLY A 250 -9.35 -6.22 18.78
N GLU A 251 -8.63 -6.80 17.81
CA GLU A 251 -7.23 -7.18 17.89
C GLU A 251 -6.31 -6.24 17.08
N ALA A 252 -6.87 -5.21 16.43
CA ALA A 252 -6.12 -4.28 15.58
C ALA A 252 -5.38 -3.23 16.40
N GLN A 253 -4.14 -2.93 16.00
CA GLN A 253 -3.30 -1.90 16.64
C GLN A 253 -3.91 -0.50 16.51
N ASN A 254 -4.55 -0.18 15.36
CA ASN A 254 -5.17 1.12 15.09
C ASN A 254 -6.60 0.99 14.52
N PRO A 255 -7.63 0.74 15.35
CA PRO A 255 -9.01 0.53 14.92
C PRO A 255 -9.61 1.73 14.14
N ARG A 256 -9.32 2.97 14.55
CA ARG A 256 -9.91 4.19 13.96
C ARG A 256 -9.59 4.38 12.47
N LYS A 257 -8.37 4.02 12.03
CA LYS A 257 -7.96 4.05 10.61
C LYS A 257 -8.27 2.74 9.87
N THR A 258 -8.17 1.60 10.57
CA THR A 258 -8.33 0.27 9.95
C THR A 258 -9.78 -0.05 9.60
N ILE A 259 -10.75 0.35 10.44
CA ILE A 259 -12.19 0.08 10.20
C ILE A 259 -12.69 0.74 8.91
N PRO A 260 -12.52 2.06 8.69
CA PRO A 260 -13.05 2.69 7.48
C PRO A 260 -12.38 2.18 6.20
N MET A 261 -11.08 1.84 6.28
CA MET A 261 -10.35 1.26 5.17
C MET A 261 -10.89 -0.13 4.82
N ALA A 262 -11.14 -0.99 5.81
CA ALA A 262 -11.71 -2.32 5.61
C ALA A 262 -13.15 -2.27 5.04
N ILE A 263 -13.97 -1.30 5.46
CA ILE A 263 -15.31 -1.08 4.89
C ILE A 263 -15.20 -0.72 3.40
N ARG A 264 -14.31 0.21 3.01
CA ARG A 264 -14.09 0.57 1.60
C ARG A 264 -13.56 -0.61 0.78
N GLN A 265 -12.61 -1.38 1.32
CA GLN A 265 -12.10 -2.59 0.67
C GLN A 265 -13.20 -3.63 0.46
N THR A 266 -14.10 -3.80 1.44
CA THR A 266 -15.25 -4.73 1.33
C THR A 266 -16.19 -4.32 0.21
N PHE A 267 -16.43 -3.02 -0.03
CA PHE A 267 -17.22 -2.55 -1.16
C PHE A 267 -16.60 -2.95 -2.51
N PHE A 268 -15.30 -2.68 -2.72
CA PHE A 268 -14.62 -3.08 -3.95
C PHE A 268 -14.56 -4.60 -4.11
N ARG A 269 -14.42 -5.34 -3.00
CA ARG A 269 -14.46 -6.81 -2.97
C ARG A 269 -15.80 -7.34 -3.47
N ILE A 270 -16.92 -6.78 -3.01
CA ILE A 270 -18.28 -7.14 -3.45
C ILE A 270 -18.42 -6.89 -4.96
N LEU A 271 -17.97 -5.74 -5.45
CA LEU A 271 -18.11 -5.38 -6.86
C LEU A 271 -17.26 -6.27 -7.78
N VAL A 272 -15.96 -6.39 -7.52
CA VAL A 272 -15.02 -7.05 -8.43
C VAL A 272 -15.12 -8.56 -8.33
N PHE A 273 -15.03 -9.11 -7.13
CA PHE A 273 -14.90 -10.56 -6.95
C PHE A 273 -16.23 -11.28 -6.94
N TYR A 274 -17.25 -10.71 -6.30
CA TYR A 274 -18.56 -11.34 -6.22
C TYR A 274 -19.39 -11.03 -7.46
N VAL A 275 -19.74 -9.76 -7.68
CA VAL A 275 -20.59 -9.36 -8.82
C VAL A 275 -19.87 -9.60 -10.15
N GLY A 276 -18.62 -9.17 -10.29
CA GLY A 276 -17.80 -9.43 -11.48
C GLY A 276 -17.54 -10.92 -11.70
N GLY A 277 -17.23 -11.68 -10.64
CA GLY A 277 -17.03 -13.13 -10.73
C GLY A 277 -18.26 -13.89 -11.20
N VAL A 278 -19.44 -13.60 -10.64
CA VAL A 278 -20.68 -14.27 -11.08
C VAL A 278 -21.16 -13.82 -12.45
N PHE A 279 -20.87 -12.57 -12.82
CA PHE A 279 -21.14 -12.08 -14.18
C PHE A 279 -20.37 -12.90 -15.21
N VAL A 280 -19.07 -13.09 -14.98
CA VAL A 280 -18.21 -13.92 -15.84
C VAL A 280 -18.67 -15.38 -15.85
N ILE A 281 -19.00 -15.96 -14.70
CA ILE A 281 -19.59 -17.31 -14.61
C ILE A 281 -20.84 -17.42 -15.49
N GLY A 282 -21.72 -16.42 -15.44
CA GLY A 282 -22.95 -16.39 -16.24
C GLY A 282 -22.71 -16.27 -17.76
N LEU A 283 -21.56 -15.75 -18.19
CA LEU A 283 -21.17 -15.68 -19.60
C LEU A 283 -20.59 -17.00 -20.12
N ILE A 284 -19.77 -17.69 -19.30
CA ILE A 284 -18.96 -18.82 -19.77
C ILE A 284 -19.54 -20.21 -19.48
N VAL A 285 -20.60 -20.31 -18.65
CA VAL A 285 -21.22 -21.60 -18.33
C VAL A 285 -22.73 -21.59 -18.62
N PRO A 286 -23.26 -22.58 -19.35
CA PRO A 286 -24.69 -22.72 -19.54
C PRO A 286 -25.38 -23.15 -18.24
N SER A 287 -26.45 -22.47 -17.86
CA SER A 287 -27.25 -22.76 -16.66
C SER A 287 -27.88 -24.16 -16.66
N THR A 288 -28.04 -24.78 -17.83
CA THR A 288 -28.65 -26.10 -18.01
C THR A 288 -27.66 -27.26 -17.85
N ASP A 289 -26.37 -26.97 -17.66
CA ASP A 289 -25.36 -28.02 -17.51
C ASP A 289 -25.61 -28.83 -16.23
N LYS A 290 -25.63 -30.16 -16.38
CA LYS A 290 -25.85 -31.09 -15.25
C LYS A 290 -24.60 -31.23 -14.37
N SER A 291 -23.43 -30.86 -14.90
CA SER A 291 -22.17 -30.84 -14.16
C SER A 291 -22.06 -29.69 -13.18
N LEU A 292 -22.94 -28.66 -13.23
CA LEU A 292 -23.00 -27.55 -12.27
C LEU A 292 -23.57 -27.94 -10.90
N PHE A 293 -24.29 -29.06 -10.84
CA PHE A 293 -24.88 -29.53 -9.59
C PHE A 293 -23.91 -30.48 -8.89
N VAL A 294 -23.56 -30.16 -7.65
CA VAL A 294 -22.72 -31.04 -6.83
C VAL A 294 -23.48 -32.37 -6.65
N ALA A 295 -22.95 -33.42 -7.29
CA ALA A 295 -23.38 -34.81 -7.23
C ALA A 295 -24.69 -35.19 -7.96
N THR A 296 -24.55 -35.66 -9.21
CA THR A 296 -25.38 -36.77 -9.68
C THR A 296 -24.49 -37.89 -10.23
N LYS A 297 -24.47 -39.02 -9.51
CA LYS A 297 -24.02 -40.38 -9.87
C LYS A 297 -22.87 -40.52 -10.91
N SER A 298 -21.80 -41.15 -10.44
CA SER A 298 -20.75 -41.89 -11.18
C SER A 298 -19.69 -41.09 -11.98
N LYS A 299 -18.43 -41.32 -11.56
CA LYS A 299 -17.17 -41.22 -12.32
C LYS A 299 -16.51 -39.87 -12.65
N THR A 300 -16.96 -38.73 -12.12
CA THR A 300 -16.14 -37.50 -12.12
C THR A 300 -16.35 -36.70 -10.83
N GLY A 301 -15.68 -37.14 -9.75
CA GLY A 301 -15.66 -36.44 -8.48
C GLY A 301 -14.73 -35.23 -8.53
N ALA A 302 -15.24 -34.08 -8.95
CA ALA A 302 -14.70 -32.78 -8.54
C ALA A 302 -15.89 -31.95 -8.07
N ALA A 303 -15.74 -31.21 -6.98
CA ALA A 303 -16.72 -30.20 -6.59
C ALA A 303 -17.00 -29.31 -7.82
N ALA A 304 -18.25 -29.28 -8.26
CA ALA A 304 -18.73 -28.63 -9.48
C ALA A 304 -18.63 -27.09 -9.42
N SER A 305 -17.42 -26.56 -9.27
CA SER A 305 -17.19 -25.13 -9.40
C SER A 305 -17.48 -24.72 -10.85
N PRO A 306 -18.27 -23.65 -11.08
CA PRO A 306 -18.55 -23.19 -12.44
C PRO A 306 -17.28 -22.88 -13.24
N PHE A 307 -16.20 -22.44 -12.61
CA PHE A 307 -14.93 -22.19 -13.28
C PHE A 307 -14.24 -23.48 -13.77
N VAL A 308 -14.38 -24.60 -13.04
CA VAL A 308 -13.90 -25.92 -13.48
C VAL A 308 -14.78 -26.46 -14.61
N VAL A 309 -16.09 -26.25 -14.52
CA VAL A 309 -17.01 -26.63 -15.60
C VAL A 309 -16.70 -25.84 -16.87
N ALA A 310 -16.47 -24.53 -16.78
CA ALA A 310 -16.13 -23.67 -17.91
C ALA A 310 -14.89 -24.16 -18.66
N THR A 311 -13.84 -24.53 -17.93
CA THR A 311 -12.57 -25.02 -18.51
C THR A 311 -12.69 -26.42 -19.09
N SER A 312 -13.51 -27.29 -18.49
CA SER A 312 -13.89 -28.57 -19.07
C SER A 312 -14.68 -28.41 -20.38
N LEU A 313 -15.64 -27.47 -20.43
CA LEU A 313 -16.41 -27.17 -21.65
C LEU A 313 -15.55 -26.56 -22.75
N ALA A 314 -14.57 -25.73 -22.37
CA ALA A 314 -13.57 -25.15 -23.27
C ALA A 314 -12.53 -26.18 -23.75
N GLY A 315 -12.41 -27.35 -23.11
CA GLY A 315 -11.47 -28.41 -23.49
C GLY A 315 -10.05 -28.26 -22.94
N ILE A 316 -9.83 -27.39 -21.94
CA ILE A 316 -8.49 -27.07 -21.39
C ILE A 316 -8.21 -27.97 -20.18
N ARG A 317 -7.52 -29.10 -20.40
CA ARG A 317 -7.34 -30.13 -19.36
C ARG A 317 -6.41 -29.73 -18.22
N VAL A 318 -5.31 -29.04 -18.51
CA VAL A 318 -4.29 -28.66 -17.50
C VAL A 318 -4.87 -27.69 -16.46
N LEU A 319 -5.75 -26.79 -16.91
CA LEU A 319 -6.29 -25.73 -16.08
C LEU A 319 -7.24 -26.26 -14.99
N ASN A 320 -7.92 -27.39 -15.24
CA ASN A 320 -8.74 -28.07 -14.23
C ASN A 320 -7.94 -28.43 -12.96
N HIS A 321 -6.69 -28.90 -13.11
CA HIS A 321 -5.84 -29.23 -11.97
C HIS A 321 -5.45 -27.98 -11.17
N VAL A 322 -5.11 -26.88 -11.85
CA VAL A 322 -4.74 -25.62 -11.19
C VAL A 322 -5.92 -25.03 -10.44
N ILE A 323 -7.11 -25.02 -11.06
CA ILE A 323 -8.33 -24.50 -10.43
C ILE A 323 -8.71 -25.35 -9.22
N ASN A 324 -8.72 -26.68 -9.34
CA ASN A 324 -9.03 -27.55 -8.20
C ASN A 324 -7.99 -27.38 -7.08
N ALA A 325 -6.70 -27.19 -7.39
CA ALA A 325 -5.67 -26.94 -6.38
C ALA A 325 -5.91 -25.61 -5.66
N ALA A 326 -6.28 -24.56 -6.41
CA ALA A 326 -6.68 -23.28 -5.83
C ALA A 326 -7.91 -23.45 -4.92
N ILE A 327 -8.96 -24.13 -5.38
CA ILE A 327 -10.17 -24.39 -4.57
C ILE A 327 -9.85 -25.14 -3.27
N LEU A 328 -8.93 -26.10 -3.31
CA LEU A 328 -8.48 -26.81 -2.11
C LEU A 328 -7.82 -25.84 -1.11
N ILE A 329 -6.93 -24.96 -1.56
CA ILE A 329 -6.31 -23.93 -0.71
C ILE A 329 -7.38 -22.96 -0.17
N PHE A 330 -8.35 -22.56 -1.00
CA PHE A 330 -9.47 -21.71 -0.61
C PHE A 330 -10.27 -22.31 0.55
N THR A 331 -10.70 -23.56 0.38
CA THR A 331 -11.54 -24.29 1.34
C THR A 331 -10.81 -24.56 2.65
N LEU A 332 -9.54 -24.97 2.59
CA LEU A 332 -8.72 -25.22 3.78
C LEU A 332 -8.40 -23.94 4.56
N SER A 333 -8.07 -22.85 3.88
CA SER A 333 -7.84 -21.57 4.55
C SER A 333 -9.13 -21.00 5.16
N ALA A 334 -10.27 -21.14 4.50
CA ALA A 334 -11.55 -20.76 5.10
C ALA A 334 -11.81 -21.56 6.39
N ALA A 335 -11.65 -22.88 6.36
CA ALA A 335 -11.80 -23.72 7.55
C ALA A 335 -10.81 -23.37 8.67
N ASN A 336 -9.56 -22.99 8.31
CA ASN A 336 -8.56 -22.56 9.28
C ASN A 336 -8.94 -21.27 10.00
N SER A 337 -9.40 -20.26 9.25
CA SER A 337 -9.91 -19.01 9.80
C SER A 337 -11.19 -19.22 10.64
N ASP A 338 -12.09 -20.08 10.19
CA ASP A 338 -13.33 -20.39 10.92
C ASP A 338 -13.06 -21.00 12.30
N LEU A 339 -12.11 -21.94 12.39
CA LEU A 339 -11.73 -22.56 13.66
C LEU A 339 -11.04 -21.54 14.60
N TYR A 340 -10.20 -20.67 14.04
CA TYR A 340 -9.55 -19.58 14.76
C TYR A 340 -10.58 -18.64 15.40
N ILE A 341 -11.62 -18.26 14.66
CA ILE A 341 -12.67 -17.35 15.12
C ILE A 341 -13.59 -18.04 16.12
N GLY A 342 -13.96 -19.31 15.88
CA GLY A 342 -14.81 -20.09 16.79
C GLY A 342 -14.20 -20.22 18.19
N SER A 343 -12.92 -20.59 18.27
CA SER A 343 -12.21 -20.72 19.55
C SER A 343 -12.12 -19.40 20.33
N ARG A 344 -11.91 -18.27 19.64
CA ARG A 344 -11.87 -16.93 20.25
C ARG A 344 -13.23 -16.41 20.67
N THR A 345 -14.26 -16.70 19.89
CA THR A 345 -15.65 -16.36 20.25
C THR A 345 -16.03 -17.06 21.56
N LEU A 346 -15.70 -18.34 21.71
CA LEU A 346 -15.95 -19.10 22.93
C LEU A 346 -15.11 -18.60 24.12
N TYR A 347 -13.83 -18.26 23.90
CA TYR A 347 -12.98 -17.62 24.90
C TYR A 347 -13.55 -16.27 25.37
N GLY A 348 -13.98 -15.40 24.44
CA GLY A 348 -14.59 -14.11 24.75
C GLY A 348 -15.88 -14.25 25.56
N LEU A 349 -16.73 -15.22 25.21
CA LEU A 349 -17.91 -15.55 26.01
C LEU A 349 -17.54 -16.02 27.41
N ALA A 350 -16.46 -16.77 27.56
CA ALA A 350 -15.99 -17.22 28.86
C ALA A 350 -15.53 -16.04 29.71
N ILE A 351 -14.71 -15.12 29.17
CA ILE A 351 -14.28 -13.89 29.87
C ILE A 351 -15.47 -13.09 30.37
N GLU A 352 -16.49 -12.88 29.53
CA GLU A 352 -17.70 -12.15 29.90
C GLU A 352 -18.61 -12.88 30.91
N GLY A 353 -18.22 -14.09 31.37
CA GLY A 353 -19.01 -14.89 32.31
C GLY A 353 -20.22 -15.57 31.68
N LYS A 354 -20.29 -15.60 30.34
CA LYS A 354 -21.39 -16.14 29.54
C LYS A 354 -21.14 -17.57 29.05
N ALA A 355 -19.96 -18.12 29.32
CA ALA A 355 -19.60 -19.52 29.10
C ALA A 355 -18.75 -20.04 30.28
N PRO A 356 -18.64 -21.37 30.47
CA PRO A 356 -17.89 -21.96 31.58
C PRO A 356 -16.45 -21.46 31.69
N ALA A 357 -15.97 -21.23 32.91
CA ALA A 357 -14.66 -20.65 33.19
C ALA A 357 -13.47 -21.48 32.65
N ILE A 358 -13.67 -22.78 32.37
CA ILE A 358 -12.64 -23.64 31.75
C ILE A 358 -12.12 -23.08 30.42
N PHE A 359 -12.98 -22.39 29.67
CA PHE A 359 -12.63 -21.82 28.36
C PHE A 359 -11.82 -20.51 28.45
N ARG A 360 -11.62 -19.95 29.65
CA ARG A 360 -10.73 -18.79 29.87
C ARG A 360 -9.25 -19.16 29.87
N ARG A 361 -8.89 -20.45 29.97
CA ARG A 361 -7.49 -20.87 30.02
C ARG A 361 -6.81 -20.71 28.66
N VAL A 362 -5.64 -20.09 28.64
CA VAL A 362 -4.77 -19.96 27.46
C VAL A 362 -3.43 -20.66 27.70
N ASN A 363 -2.74 -21.05 26.63
CA ASN A 363 -1.37 -21.55 26.70
C ASN A 363 -0.34 -20.41 26.73
N ARG A 364 0.96 -20.73 26.87
CA ARG A 364 2.08 -19.76 26.87
C ARG A 364 2.17 -18.89 25.59
N MET A 365 1.51 -19.29 24.51
CA MET A 365 1.49 -18.58 23.23
C MET A 365 0.20 -17.74 23.04
N GLY A 366 -0.65 -17.65 24.07
CA GLY A 366 -1.92 -16.92 24.04
C GLY A 366 -3.03 -17.64 23.25
N VAL A 367 -2.99 -18.97 23.12
CA VAL A 367 -4.04 -19.75 22.44
C VAL A 367 -5.02 -20.32 23.48
N PRO A 368 -6.35 -20.11 23.33
CA PRO A 368 -7.35 -20.69 24.22
C PRO A 368 -7.58 -22.18 23.91
N TYR A 369 -6.65 -23.02 24.34
CA TYR A 369 -6.61 -24.45 23.95
C TYR A 369 -7.87 -25.26 24.34
N PRO A 370 -8.58 -25.04 25.47
CA PRO A 370 -9.80 -25.81 25.76
C PRO A 370 -10.93 -25.43 24.81
N ALA A 371 -11.02 -24.14 24.43
CA ALA A 371 -11.99 -23.67 23.46
C ALA A 371 -11.67 -24.22 22.06
N LEU A 372 -10.38 -24.23 21.68
CA LEU A 372 -9.92 -24.82 20.43
C LEU A 372 -10.24 -26.31 20.34
N ILE A 373 -9.99 -27.08 21.40
CA ILE A 373 -10.30 -28.53 21.44
C ILE A 373 -11.80 -28.74 21.26
N LEU A 374 -12.65 -28.02 21.99
CA LEU A 374 -14.10 -28.16 21.84
C LEU A 374 -14.54 -27.86 20.39
N CYS A 375 -14.10 -26.75 19.81
CA CYS A 375 -14.44 -26.40 18.43
C CYS A 375 -13.94 -27.46 17.43
N THR A 376 -12.78 -28.07 17.70
CA THR A 376 -12.21 -29.14 16.86
C THR A 376 -13.01 -30.44 16.96
N LEU A 377 -13.54 -30.79 18.14
CA LEU A 377 -14.42 -31.96 18.30
C LEU A 377 -15.68 -31.86 17.42
N PHE A 378 -16.25 -30.66 17.30
CA PHE A 378 -17.38 -30.42 16.39
C PHE A 378 -17.03 -30.57 14.91
N CYS A 379 -15.75 -30.51 14.53
CA CYS A 379 -15.34 -30.81 13.15
C CYS A 379 -15.62 -32.28 12.78
N GLY A 380 -15.82 -33.18 13.76
CA GLY A 380 -16.28 -34.55 13.53
C GLY A 380 -17.62 -34.65 12.81
N LEU A 381 -18.44 -33.59 12.78
CA LEU A 381 -19.66 -33.53 11.96
C LEU A 381 -19.39 -33.77 10.46
N VAL A 382 -18.16 -33.55 9.99
CA VAL A 382 -17.75 -33.84 8.61
C VAL A 382 -17.95 -35.30 8.21
N PHE A 383 -17.88 -36.24 9.16
CA PHE A 383 -18.04 -37.68 8.92
C PHE A 383 -19.46 -38.07 8.52
N LEU A 384 -20.46 -37.18 8.61
CA LEU A 384 -21.79 -37.40 8.02
C LEU A 384 -21.72 -37.65 6.51
N ASN A 385 -20.67 -37.16 5.83
CA ASN A 385 -20.41 -37.43 4.42
C ASN A 385 -20.04 -38.91 4.15
N VAL A 386 -19.56 -39.66 5.15
CA VAL A 386 -19.29 -41.09 4.97
C VAL A 386 -20.60 -41.88 4.82
N ALA A 387 -21.64 -41.49 5.56
CA ALA A 387 -22.94 -42.17 5.52
C ALA A 387 -23.89 -41.62 4.43
N THR A 388 -23.69 -40.37 3.99
CA THR A 388 -24.57 -39.67 3.04
C THR A 388 -23.76 -38.86 2.05
N SER A 389 -24.27 -38.60 0.84
CA SER A 389 -23.52 -37.82 -0.17
C SER A 389 -23.02 -36.46 0.36
N GLY A 390 -21.74 -36.16 0.15
CA GLY A 390 -21.10 -34.92 0.60
C GLY A 390 -21.74 -33.64 0.08
N ALA A 391 -22.38 -33.69 -1.09
CA ALA A 391 -23.17 -32.58 -1.63
C ALA A 391 -24.39 -32.26 -0.77
N LYS A 392 -25.05 -33.31 -0.24
CA LYS A 392 -26.23 -33.18 0.61
C LYS A 392 -25.84 -32.61 1.96
N VAL A 393 -24.76 -33.12 2.55
CA VAL A 393 -24.17 -32.60 3.80
C VAL A 393 -23.74 -31.13 3.63
N PHE A 394 -23.12 -30.81 2.50
CA PHE A 394 -22.74 -29.43 2.18
C PHE A 394 -23.95 -28.50 2.13
N THR A 395 -25.03 -28.92 1.46
CA THR A 395 -26.26 -28.13 1.36
C THR A 395 -26.93 -27.91 2.72
N TRP A 396 -26.93 -28.92 3.60
CA TRP A 396 -27.41 -28.76 4.97
C TRP A 396 -26.57 -27.78 5.78
N GLY A 397 -25.24 -27.85 5.66
CA GLY A 397 -24.31 -26.91 6.29
C GLY A 397 -24.53 -25.47 5.80
N VAL A 398 -24.61 -25.28 4.48
CA VAL A 398 -24.93 -23.98 3.85
C VAL A 398 -26.24 -23.41 4.39
N ALA A 399 -27.30 -24.23 4.47
CA ALA A 399 -28.58 -23.80 5.00
C ALA A 399 -28.46 -23.34 6.46
N LEU A 400 -27.84 -24.14 7.34
CA LEU A 400 -27.71 -23.80 8.76
C LEU A 400 -26.87 -22.53 8.97
N VAL A 401 -25.70 -22.46 8.34
CA VAL A 401 -24.77 -21.32 8.43
C VAL A 401 -25.44 -20.04 7.95
N SER A 402 -26.19 -20.10 6.85
CA SER A 402 -26.93 -18.95 6.33
C SER A 402 -27.96 -18.41 7.32
N THR A 403 -28.65 -19.27 8.07
CA THR A 403 -29.62 -18.82 9.09
C THR A 403 -28.91 -18.16 10.28
N PHE A 404 -27.86 -18.79 10.83
CA PHE A 404 -27.09 -18.19 11.94
C PHE A 404 -26.39 -16.89 11.54
N GLY A 405 -25.84 -16.82 10.32
CA GLY A 405 -25.22 -15.62 9.76
C GLY A 405 -26.22 -14.48 9.56
N ALA A 406 -27.40 -14.76 9.00
CA ALA A 406 -28.45 -13.76 8.85
C ALA A 406 -28.94 -13.20 10.19
N ILE A 407 -29.15 -14.04 11.20
CA ILE A 407 -29.49 -13.59 12.57
C ILE A 407 -28.38 -12.69 13.13
N THR A 408 -27.11 -13.03 12.88
CA THR A 408 -25.96 -12.19 13.27
C THR A 408 -26.03 -10.82 12.62
N TRP A 409 -26.27 -10.74 11.30
CA TRP A 409 -26.41 -9.47 10.58
C TRP A 409 -27.60 -8.64 11.07
N MET A 410 -28.74 -9.28 11.38
CA MET A 410 -29.88 -8.61 12.00
C MET A 410 -29.51 -8.01 13.36
N CYS A 411 -28.75 -8.72 14.20
CA CYS A 411 -28.29 -8.21 15.49
C CYS A 411 -27.29 -7.05 15.35
N ILE A 412 -26.37 -7.10 14.37
CA ILE A 412 -25.45 -6.01 14.05
C ILE A 412 -26.23 -4.77 13.63
N SER A 413 -27.15 -4.90 12.67
CA SER A 413 -27.99 -3.77 12.23
C SER A 413 -28.88 -3.23 13.35
N PHE A 414 -29.43 -4.08 14.21
CA PHE A 414 -30.21 -3.66 15.37
C PHE A 414 -29.38 -2.87 16.39
N SER A 415 -28.17 -3.35 16.69
CA SER A 415 -27.23 -2.66 17.59
C SER A 415 -26.85 -1.29 17.04
N HIS A 416 -26.64 -1.18 15.73
CA HIS A 416 -26.36 0.09 15.07
C HIS A 416 -27.56 1.06 15.10
N ILE A 417 -28.80 0.57 14.89
CA ILE A 417 -30.02 1.41 15.04
C ILE A 417 -30.11 1.98 16.47
N ARG A 418 -29.78 1.16 17.48
CA ARG A 418 -29.79 1.56 18.90
C ARG A 418 -28.71 2.58 19.21
N PHE A 419 -27.49 2.39 18.69
CA PHE A 419 -26.40 3.35 18.78
C PHE A 419 -26.79 4.72 18.19
N MET A 420 -27.41 4.74 17.01
CA MET A 420 -27.88 5.99 16.39
C MET A 420 -28.98 6.69 17.19
N LYS A 421 -29.85 5.92 17.87
CA LYS A 421 -30.84 6.47 18.80
C LYS A 421 -30.18 7.02 20.09
N ALA A 422 -29.13 6.38 20.59
CA ALA A 422 -28.38 6.82 21.76
C ALA A 422 -27.65 8.15 21.49
N LEU A 423 -26.94 8.27 20.36
CA LEU A 423 -26.30 9.53 19.94
C LEU A 423 -27.31 10.69 19.89
N LYS A 424 -28.49 10.46 19.30
CA LYS A 424 -29.55 11.47 19.24
C LYS A 424 -30.12 11.81 20.61
N ALA A 425 -30.27 10.83 21.50
CA ALA A 425 -30.81 11.03 22.85
C ALA A 425 -29.82 11.75 23.79
N GLN A 426 -28.51 11.59 23.58
CA GLN A 426 -27.44 12.21 24.38
C GLN A 426 -26.86 13.48 23.74
N GLY A 427 -27.41 13.95 22.62
CA GLY A 427 -26.99 15.20 21.97
C GLY A 427 -25.63 15.13 21.27
N VAL A 428 -25.05 13.95 21.05
CA VAL A 428 -23.75 13.77 20.40
C VAL A 428 -23.90 13.84 18.88
N SER A 429 -23.25 14.82 18.24
CA SER A 429 -23.28 14.95 16.78
C SER A 429 -22.55 13.79 16.09
N ARG A 430 -23.11 13.32 14.97
CA ARG A 430 -22.48 12.29 14.12
C ARG A 430 -21.14 12.72 13.52
N ASP A 431 -20.87 14.02 13.48
CA ASP A 431 -19.62 14.57 12.95
C ASP A 431 -18.44 14.39 13.92
N THR A 432 -18.72 14.03 15.18
CA THR A 432 -17.70 13.66 16.16
C THR A 432 -17.16 12.24 15.96
N LEU A 433 -17.83 11.43 15.13
CA LEU A 433 -17.45 10.04 14.90
C LEU A 433 -16.29 9.94 13.89
N PRO A 434 -15.29 9.07 14.12
CA PRO A 434 -14.20 8.83 13.17
C PRO A 434 -14.66 8.36 11.78
N TYR A 435 -15.85 7.74 11.71
CA TYR A 435 -16.46 7.31 10.46
C TYR A 435 -17.96 7.61 10.45
N LYS A 436 -18.36 8.45 9.50
CA LYS A 436 -19.77 8.78 9.24
C LYS A 436 -20.34 7.85 8.19
N ALA A 437 -21.05 6.81 8.64
CA ALA A 437 -21.70 5.84 7.77
C ALA A 437 -22.78 6.50 6.87
N PRO A 438 -22.71 6.34 5.53
CA PRO A 438 -23.67 6.92 4.61
C PRO A 438 -25.06 6.27 4.74
N PHE A 439 -26.13 6.99 4.38
CA PHE A 439 -27.53 6.50 4.39
C PHE A 439 -28.08 5.99 5.73
N GLN A 440 -27.38 6.22 6.85
CA GLN A 440 -27.86 5.83 8.17
C GLN A 440 -28.87 6.86 8.73
N PRO A 441 -29.97 6.43 9.37
CA PRO A 441 -30.25 5.06 9.84
C PRO A 441 -31.01 4.16 8.84
N PHE A 442 -31.42 4.68 7.66
CA PHE A 442 -32.25 3.94 6.70
C PHE A 442 -31.59 2.65 6.20
N ALA A 443 -30.28 2.67 5.97
CA ALA A 443 -29.55 1.48 5.54
C ALA A 443 -29.61 0.32 6.54
N SER A 444 -29.53 0.60 7.86
CA SER A 444 -29.66 -0.44 8.89
C SER A 444 -31.08 -1.02 8.96
N TRP A 445 -32.10 -0.18 8.73
CA TRP A 445 -33.49 -0.63 8.64
C TRP A 445 -33.75 -1.49 7.40
N PHE A 446 -33.18 -1.10 6.26
CA PHE A 446 -33.25 -1.92 5.06
C PHE A 446 -32.58 -3.29 5.29
N ALA A 447 -31.39 -3.32 5.88
CA ALA A 447 -30.64 -4.54 6.15
C ALA A 447 -31.42 -5.51 7.07
N ILE A 448 -31.99 -5.02 8.18
CA ILE A 448 -32.73 -5.89 9.12
C ILE A 448 -34.04 -6.42 8.51
N ILE A 449 -34.78 -5.59 7.78
CA ILE A 449 -36.05 -6.00 7.15
C ILE A 449 -35.78 -7.01 6.03
N PHE A 450 -34.87 -6.68 5.12
CA PHE A 450 -34.58 -7.54 3.98
C PHE A 450 -34.00 -8.89 4.41
N THR A 451 -33.03 -8.87 5.35
CA THR A 451 -32.46 -10.11 5.91
C THR A 451 -33.51 -10.94 6.65
N GLY A 452 -34.45 -10.30 7.37
CA GLY A 452 -35.58 -10.98 8.01
C GLY A 452 -36.51 -11.67 7.00
N ILE A 453 -36.83 -11.02 5.88
CA ILE A 453 -37.60 -11.63 4.78
C ILE A 453 -36.84 -12.82 4.18
N VAL A 454 -35.54 -12.67 3.93
CA VAL A 454 -34.70 -13.76 3.41
C VAL A 454 -34.72 -14.96 4.36
N VAL A 455 -34.56 -14.76 5.67
CA VAL A 455 -34.61 -15.85 6.66
C VAL A 455 -35.97 -16.55 6.66
N LEU A 456 -37.06 -15.78 6.60
CA LEU A 456 -38.42 -16.33 6.63
C LEU A 456 -38.73 -17.19 5.40
N PHE A 457 -38.36 -16.72 4.21
CA PHE A 457 -38.63 -17.44 2.96
C PHE A 457 -37.49 -18.33 2.49
N LYS A 458 -36.37 -18.44 3.21
CA LYS A 458 -35.20 -19.23 2.78
C LYS A 458 -35.51 -20.71 2.61
N GLY A 459 -36.33 -21.29 3.48
CA GLY A 459 -36.70 -22.71 3.46
C GLY A 459 -37.99 -23.02 2.69
N PHE A 460 -38.38 -22.19 1.73
CA PHE A 460 -39.65 -22.33 1.00
C PHE A 460 -39.79 -23.69 0.29
N ASP A 461 -38.69 -24.26 -0.20
CA ASP A 461 -38.68 -25.55 -0.89
C ASP A 461 -38.89 -26.74 0.06
N ALA A 462 -38.73 -26.54 1.37
CA ALA A 462 -39.09 -27.51 2.38
C ALA A 462 -40.60 -27.80 2.43
N PHE A 463 -41.43 -26.92 1.87
CA PHE A 463 -42.89 -27.08 1.83
C PHE A 463 -43.40 -27.69 0.50
N LEU A 464 -42.52 -27.96 -0.47
CA LEU A 464 -42.90 -28.32 -1.85
C LEU A 464 -42.17 -29.57 -2.39
N PRO A 465 -42.53 -30.82 -2.00
CA PRO A 465 -43.40 -31.26 -0.90
C PRO A 465 -42.67 -31.22 0.45
N TRP A 466 -43.40 -31.46 1.55
CA TRP A 466 -42.86 -31.40 2.90
C TRP A 466 -41.59 -32.26 3.08
N THR A 467 -40.47 -31.64 3.45
CA THR A 467 -39.22 -32.32 3.79
C THR A 467 -38.72 -31.88 5.15
N THR A 468 -38.89 -32.76 6.15
CA THR A 468 -38.50 -32.50 7.54
C THR A 468 -37.03 -32.10 7.68
N ALA A 469 -36.13 -32.77 6.94
CA ALA A 469 -34.69 -32.45 6.99
C ALA A 469 -34.41 -31.01 6.53
N THR A 470 -34.92 -30.60 5.37
CA THR A 470 -34.73 -29.25 4.81
C THR A 470 -35.36 -28.19 5.70
N PHE A 471 -36.56 -28.46 6.25
CA PHE A 471 -37.25 -27.57 7.18
C PHE A 471 -36.42 -27.33 8.44
N ILE A 472 -35.97 -28.40 9.10
CA ILE A 472 -35.15 -28.30 10.31
C ILE A 472 -33.84 -27.56 10.00
N THR A 473 -33.09 -27.96 8.96
CA THR A 473 -31.82 -27.30 8.62
C THR A 473 -31.98 -25.84 8.21
N SER A 474 -33.17 -25.44 7.71
CA SER A 474 -33.41 -24.07 7.30
C SER A 474 -33.84 -23.16 8.45
N TYR A 475 -34.59 -23.68 9.42
CA TYR A 475 -35.27 -22.85 10.43
C TYR A 475 -34.78 -23.06 11.86
N ILE A 476 -34.04 -24.13 12.19
CA ILE A 476 -33.63 -24.45 13.58
C ILE A 476 -32.83 -23.34 14.28
N GLY A 477 -32.11 -22.49 13.53
CA GLY A 477 -31.37 -21.36 14.11
C GLY A 477 -32.27 -20.33 14.80
N ILE A 478 -33.50 -20.13 14.33
CA ILE A 478 -34.46 -19.16 14.88
C ILE A 478 -34.91 -19.54 16.31
N PRO A 479 -35.48 -20.73 16.56
CA PRO A 479 -35.87 -21.13 17.91
C PRO A 479 -34.66 -21.27 18.85
N ILE A 480 -33.49 -21.69 18.35
CA ILE A 480 -32.27 -21.72 19.17
C ILE A 480 -31.92 -20.30 19.65
N PHE A 481 -31.91 -19.31 18.75
CA PHE A 481 -31.63 -17.93 19.13
C PHE A 481 -32.66 -17.38 20.13
N ILE A 482 -33.95 -17.61 19.88
CA ILE A 482 -35.04 -17.17 20.78
C ILE A 482 -34.91 -17.84 22.14
N PHE A 483 -34.61 -19.14 22.19
CA PHE A 483 -34.41 -19.88 23.43
C PHE A 483 -33.22 -19.36 24.23
N LEU A 484 -32.08 -19.12 23.59
CA LEU A 484 -30.89 -18.55 24.24
C LEU A 484 -31.17 -17.13 24.75
N TRP A 485 -31.86 -16.31 23.96
CA TRP A 485 -32.22 -14.95 24.31
C TRP A 485 -33.21 -14.90 25.48
N LEU A 486 -34.34 -15.60 25.36
CA LEU A 486 -35.41 -15.58 26.36
C LEU A 486 -34.99 -16.32 27.64
N GLY A 487 -34.26 -17.43 27.52
CA GLY A 487 -33.72 -18.17 28.66
C GLY A 487 -32.79 -17.32 29.51
N TYR A 488 -31.82 -16.66 28.89
CA TYR A 488 -30.92 -15.74 29.63
C TYR A 488 -31.69 -14.57 30.24
N LYS A 489 -32.68 -14.04 29.52
CA LYS A 489 -33.51 -12.93 29.98
C LYS A 489 -34.39 -13.29 31.19
N ILE A 490 -34.94 -14.51 31.23
CA ILE A 490 -35.74 -14.99 32.36
C ILE A 490 -34.86 -15.25 33.58
N VAL A 491 -33.70 -15.90 33.40
CA VAL A 491 -32.79 -16.27 34.50
C VAL A 491 -32.13 -15.04 35.11
N HIS A 492 -31.56 -14.15 34.29
CA HIS A 492 -30.82 -12.97 34.75
C HIS A 492 -31.66 -11.69 34.82
N LYS A 493 -32.97 -11.76 34.50
CA LYS A 493 -33.94 -10.65 34.55
C LYS A 493 -33.43 -9.36 33.90
N THR A 494 -32.72 -9.48 32.77
CA THR A 494 -32.10 -8.34 32.10
C THR A 494 -33.14 -7.43 31.44
N ARG A 495 -32.85 -6.14 31.36
CA ARG A 495 -33.70 -5.13 30.71
C ARG A 495 -32.97 -4.50 29.53
N LEU A 496 -33.76 -4.05 28.54
CA LEU A 496 -33.23 -3.25 27.45
C LEU A 496 -32.72 -1.92 28.02
N ILE A 497 -31.47 -1.56 27.72
CA ILE A 497 -30.84 -0.34 28.21
C ILE A 497 -31.57 0.88 27.60
N PRO A 498 -32.08 1.85 28.38
CA PRO A 498 -32.69 3.05 27.81
C PRO A 498 -31.69 3.85 26.96
N SER A 499 -32.10 4.44 25.83
CA SER A 499 -31.17 5.11 24.90
C SER A 499 -30.31 6.21 25.54
N ARG A 500 -30.81 6.86 26.60
CA ARG A 500 -30.10 7.89 27.36
C ARG A 500 -28.97 7.33 28.25
N ASP A 501 -29.11 6.09 28.71
CA ASP A 501 -28.20 5.44 29.65
C ASP A 501 -27.23 4.49 28.92
N VAL A 502 -27.28 4.50 27.59
CA VAL A 502 -26.37 3.73 26.75
C VAL A 502 -24.97 4.31 26.89
N ASP A 503 -24.05 3.49 27.36
CA ASP A 503 -22.67 3.91 27.58
C ASP A 503 -21.92 4.09 26.23
N LEU A 504 -21.65 5.34 25.87
CA LEU A 504 -20.92 5.74 24.66
C LEU A 504 -19.43 6.07 24.91
N VAL A 505 -18.97 6.05 26.17
CA VAL A 505 -17.69 6.67 26.58
C VAL A 505 -16.64 5.63 26.98
N THR A 506 -16.99 4.64 27.81
CA THR A 506 -16.06 3.59 28.29
C THR A 506 -15.34 2.89 27.11
N GLY A 507 -14.03 2.65 27.18
CA GLY A 507 -13.31 1.93 26.11
C GLY A 507 -13.22 2.66 24.75
N VAL A 508 -13.69 3.90 24.64
CA VAL A 508 -13.31 4.78 23.53
C VAL A 508 -11.84 5.13 23.76
N PRO A 509 -10.90 4.72 22.88
CA PRO A 509 -9.51 5.12 23.03
C PRO A 509 -9.47 6.65 23.07
N PRO A 510 -8.68 7.27 23.96
CA PRO A 510 -8.66 8.73 24.14
C PRO A 510 -8.51 9.45 22.80
N PHE A 511 -9.11 10.63 22.69
CA PHE A 511 -8.88 11.52 21.56
C PHE A 511 -7.42 11.99 21.64
N VAL A 512 -6.50 11.17 21.14
CA VAL A 512 -5.16 11.61 20.79
C VAL A 512 -5.38 12.42 19.52
N GLU A 513 -5.35 13.73 19.70
CA GLU A 513 -5.23 14.71 18.64
C GLU A 513 -4.09 14.24 17.74
N GLU A 514 -4.45 13.85 16.51
CA GLU A 514 -3.56 13.59 15.39
C GLU A 514 -2.25 12.86 15.74
N TYR A 515 -2.24 11.53 15.66
CA TYR A 515 -0.98 10.85 15.31
C TYR A 515 -0.44 11.55 14.06
N PRO A 516 0.78 12.12 14.06
CA PRO A 516 1.36 12.67 12.85
C PRO A 516 1.28 11.58 11.79
N GLU A 517 0.85 11.96 10.59
CA GLU A 517 0.79 11.07 9.43
C GLU A 517 2.21 10.66 8.97
N ASP A 518 3.00 10.05 9.85
CA ASP A 518 4.42 9.72 9.63
C ASP A 518 4.75 8.26 9.99
N GLU A 519 3.75 7.37 10.11
CA GLU A 519 4.00 6.07 9.47
C GLU A 519 3.62 6.28 8.02
N PRO A 520 4.52 6.03 7.05
CA PRO A 520 4.03 5.83 5.71
C PRO A 520 3.02 4.69 5.85
N THR A 521 1.72 4.99 5.67
CA THR A 521 0.84 4.02 5.03
C THR A 521 1.72 3.46 3.94
N PRO A 522 1.98 2.14 3.90
CA PRO A 522 2.83 1.61 2.86
C PRO A 522 2.27 2.26 1.61
N GLU A 523 3.08 3.13 0.98
CA GLU A 523 2.76 3.65 -0.35
C GLU A 523 2.18 2.46 -1.06
N ARG A 524 1.07 2.64 -1.79
CA ARG A 524 0.50 1.58 -2.62
C ARG A 524 1.63 0.97 -3.47
N ARG A 525 2.35 0.02 -2.90
CA ARG A 525 3.13 -0.99 -3.53
C ARG A 525 2.01 -1.90 -3.94
N THR A 526 1.45 -1.55 -5.10
CA THR A 526 1.11 -2.55 -6.09
C THR A 526 2.13 -3.67 -5.89
N ILE A 527 1.68 -4.76 -5.28
CA ILE A 527 2.50 -5.96 -5.18
C ILE A 527 2.59 -6.44 -6.62
N THR A 528 3.59 -5.93 -7.33
CA THR A 528 4.02 -6.50 -8.59
C THR A 528 4.60 -7.85 -8.19
N PHE A 529 3.83 -8.91 -8.39
CA PHE A 529 4.36 -10.27 -8.39
C PHE A 529 5.29 -10.37 -9.61
N THR A 530 6.55 -9.95 -9.45
CA THR A 530 7.60 -10.21 -10.43
C THR A 530 8.26 -11.52 -10.04
N GLN A 531 7.56 -12.63 -10.30
CA GLN A 531 8.23 -13.92 -10.41
C GLN A 531 8.65 -14.05 -11.86
N TYR A 532 9.96 -14.11 -12.08
CA TYR A 532 10.60 -14.21 -13.39
C TYR A 532 10.20 -15.55 -14.02
N VAL A 533 9.31 -15.52 -15.02
CA VAL A 533 9.06 -16.66 -15.92
C VAL A 533 9.80 -16.34 -17.23
N PRO A 534 10.85 -17.07 -17.61
CA PRO A 534 11.59 -16.80 -18.84
C PRO A 534 10.69 -17.08 -20.06
N GLY A 535 10.54 -16.13 -20.99
CA GLY A 535 10.01 -16.41 -22.33
C GLY A 535 8.98 -15.48 -22.98
N PHE A 536 8.66 -14.28 -22.47
CA PHE A 536 7.73 -13.34 -23.14
C PHE A 536 8.28 -11.90 -23.23
N PRO A 537 8.35 -11.28 -24.43
CA PRO A 537 8.70 -9.87 -24.59
C PRO A 537 7.44 -8.99 -24.54
N GLY A 538 7.41 -7.99 -23.64
CA GLY A 538 6.41 -6.92 -23.63
C GLY A 538 5.93 -6.52 -22.23
N ARG A 539 6.14 -5.24 -21.85
CA ARG A 539 5.62 -4.63 -20.62
C ARG A 539 4.23 -4.07 -20.88
N VAL A 540 3.17 -4.69 -20.37
CA VAL A 540 1.81 -4.11 -20.36
C VAL A 540 1.47 -3.69 -18.93
N LEU A 541 1.24 -2.38 -18.76
CA LEU A 541 0.95 -1.72 -17.49
C LEU A 541 -0.55 -1.84 -17.17
N TYR A 542 -0.96 -2.73 -16.26
CA TYR A 542 -2.36 -2.84 -15.85
C TYR A 542 -2.70 -1.84 -14.74
N ARG A 543 -3.42 -0.76 -15.08
CA ARG A 543 -4.23 0.01 -14.12
C ARG A 543 -5.55 -0.75 -13.88
N ALA A 544 -5.98 -0.87 -12.62
CA ALA A 544 -7.29 -1.46 -12.27
C ALA A 544 -8.50 -0.69 -12.86
N GLU A 545 -8.30 0.53 -13.35
CA GLU A 545 -9.32 1.26 -14.11
C GLU A 545 -9.51 0.70 -15.53
N LEU A 546 -8.49 0.04 -16.10
CA LEU A 546 -8.59 -0.57 -17.42
C LEU A 546 -9.57 -1.76 -17.45
N VAL A 547 -9.76 -2.46 -16.33
CA VAL A 547 -10.70 -3.59 -16.23
C VAL A 547 -12.15 -3.11 -16.18
N ILE A 548 -12.42 -1.97 -15.53
CA ILE A 548 -13.75 -1.35 -15.53
C ILE A 548 -14.05 -0.78 -16.91
N THR A 549 -13.07 -0.14 -17.55
CA THR A 549 -13.22 0.40 -18.91
C THR A 549 -13.31 -0.71 -19.96
N LEU A 550 -12.57 -1.83 -19.83
CA LEU A 550 -12.65 -2.99 -20.73
C LEU A 550 -13.92 -3.80 -20.55
N VAL A 551 -14.45 -3.93 -19.32
CA VAL A 551 -15.77 -4.55 -19.08
C VAL A 551 -16.89 -3.68 -19.65
N PHE A 552 -16.75 -2.34 -19.66
CA PHE A 552 -17.72 -1.44 -20.30
C PHE A 552 -17.55 -1.33 -21.83
N PHE A 553 -16.33 -1.40 -22.37
CA PHE A 553 -16.06 -1.33 -23.82
C PHE A 553 -16.32 -2.66 -24.54
N ALA A 554 -16.14 -3.81 -23.88
CA ALA A 554 -16.42 -5.13 -24.47
C ALA A 554 -17.93 -5.43 -24.61
N LEU A 555 -18.79 -4.61 -23.99
CA LEU A 555 -20.26 -4.75 -23.99
C LEU A 555 -20.98 -3.94 -25.09
N SER A 556 -20.26 -3.30 -26.01
CA SER A 556 -20.86 -2.72 -27.22
C SER A 556 -19.91 -2.93 -28.39
N PRO A 557 -20.28 -3.77 -29.38
CA PRO A 557 -21.07 -3.21 -30.47
C PRO A 557 -22.15 -4.16 -31.05
N SER A 558 -23.23 -3.54 -31.53
CA SER A 558 -24.20 -4.08 -32.50
C SER A 558 -25.33 -4.97 -31.97
N SER A 559 -26.40 -4.32 -31.50
CA SER A 559 -27.79 -4.85 -31.57
C SER A 559 -28.79 -3.70 -31.63
N THR A 560 -28.82 -3.03 -32.79
CA THR A 560 -29.79 -1.99 -33.13
C THR A 560 -31.17 -2.59 -33.39
N MET A 561 -31.92 -3.02 -32.37
CA MET A 561 -33.36 -3.27 -32.54
C MET A 561 -34.21 -3.28 -31.25
N PHE A 562 -33.78 -2.67 -30.15
CA PHE A 562 -34.61 -2.56 -28.94
C PHE A 562 -34.76 -1.16 -28.33
N ALA A 563 -34.14 -0.14 -28.92
CA ALA A 563 -34.12 1.23 -28.37
C ALA A 563 -35.34 2.12 -28.74
N ARG A 564 -36.35 1.62 -29.46
CA ARG A 564 -37.42 2.48 -30.01
C ARG A 564 -38.83 2.30 -29.42
N ARG A 565 -39.02 1.53 -28.35
CA ARG A 565 -40.37 1.30 -27.76
C ARG A 565 -40.51 1.39 -26.24
N VAL A 566 -39.56 1.98 -25.52
CA VAL A 566 -39.70 2.20 -24.05
C VAL A 566 -39.61 3.68 -23.65
N HIS A 567 -39.47 4.60 -24.60
CA HIS A 567 -39.35 6.03 -24.28
C HIS A 567 -40.68 6.76 -23.99
N LEU A 568 -41.81 6.04 -23.86
CA LEU A 568 -43.14 6.66 -23.85
C LEU A 568 -43.98 6.45 -22.58
N LEU A 569 -43.47 5.83 -21.50
CA LEU A 569 -44.30 5.53 -20.31
C LEU A 569 -43.67 5.75 -18.93
N ALA A 570 -42.73 6.68 -18.77
CA ALA A 570 -42.28 7.09 -17.43
C ALA A 570 -42.13 8.61 -17.32
N GLY A 571 -43.27 9.27 -17.16
CA GLY A 571 -43.35 10.67 -16.76
C GLY A 571 -42.94 10.85 -15.30
N ARG A 572 -41.89 11.68 -15.11
CA ARG A 572 -41.63 12.67 -14.07
C ARG A 572 -42.08 12.46 -12.61
N ASN A 573 -41.09 12.71 -11.75
CA ASN A 573 -41.10 13.33 -10.42
C ASN A 573 -41.12 12.40 -9.19
N PHE A 574 -39.92 12.05 -8.69
CA PHE A 574 -39.73 11.94 -7.23
C PHE A 574 -38.29 12.12 -6.69
N PHE A 575 -37.27 12.45 -7.49
CA PHE A 575 -35.88 12.36 -7.00
C PHE A 575 -34.97 13.59 -7.23
N ILE A 576 -35.48 14.82 -7.16
CA ILE A 576 -34.60 16.00 -6.97
C ILE A 576 -35.35 17.10 -6.19
N ALA A 577 -35.07 17.25 -4.89
CA ALA A 577 -35.24 18.51 -4.15
C ALA A 577 -34.56 18.44 -2.77
N CYS A 578 -33.25 18.76 -2.70
CA CYS A 578 -32.66 19.60 -1.63
C CYS A 578 -31.15 19.81 -1.86
N LEU A 579 -30.76 20.34 -3.01
CA LEU A 579 -29.50 21.06 -3.17
C LEU A 579 -29.74 22.18 -4.20
N HIS A 580 -30.18 23.34 -3.71
CA HIS A 580 -30.34 24.55 -4.51
C HIS A 580 -29.73 25.72 -3.74
N THR A 581 -28.51 26.11 -4.12
CA THR A 581 -28.02 27.48 -4.31
C THR A 581 -26.75 27.36 -5.17
N SER A 582 -26.40 28.18 -6.15
CA SER A 582 -27.11 29.07 -7.07
C SER A 582 -26.30 29.06 -8.37
N ARG A 583 -26.96 29.04 -9.54
CA ARG A 583 -26.32 29.23 -10.85
C ARG A 583 -25.98 30.71 -11.05
N ARG A 584 -24.76 31.02 -11.47
CA ARG A 584 -24.44 32.28 -12.18
C ARG A 584 -23.38 32.01 -13.26
N ALA A 585 -23.79 32.26 -14.51
CA ALA A 585 -23.01 32.60 -15.71
C ALA A 585 -21.71 31.82 -16.04
N GLN A 586 -21.78 31.00 -17.11
CA GLN A 586 -20.62 30.56 -17.88
C GLN A 586 -20.04 31.74 -18.67
N ASN A 587 -18.96 32.31 -18.14
CA ASN A 587 -17.89 32.94 -18.93
C ASN A 587 -16.68 32.02 -18.79
N SER A 588 -15.99 31.71 -19.89
CA SER A 588 -14.67 31.07 -19.83
C SER A 588 -13.71 32.05 -19.13
N ARG A 589 -13.56 31.86 -17.82
CA ARG A 589 -12.72 32.72 -17.00
C ARG A 589 -11.28 32.27 -17.20
N LYS A 590 -10.53 33.02 -18.00
CA LYS A 590 -9.06 33.04 -17.93
C LYS A 590 -8.71 33.41 -16.49
N VAL A 591 -8.09 32.50 -15.75
CA VAL A 591 -7.69 32.74 -14.36
C VAL A 591 -6.17 32.91 -14.37
N ILE A 592 -5.74 34.07 -13.89
CA ILE A 592 -4.33 34.33 -13.59
C ILE A 592 -4.07 33.70 -12.23
N GLU A 593 -3.37 32.56 -12.19
CA GLU A 593 -2.96 31.93 -10.95
C GLU A 593 -1.56 32.43 -10.54
N PRO A 594 -1.39 32.96 -9.31
CA PRO A 594 -0.07 33.32 -8.82
C PRO A 594 0.70 32.06 -8.46
N PHE A 595 1.80 31.82 -9.19
CA PHE A 595 2.73 30.77 -8.87
C PHE A 595 3.61 31.21 -7.70
N LYS A 596 3.48 30.51 -6.57
CA LYS A 596 4.19 30.82 -5.32
C LYS A 596 5.44 29.95 -5.18
N LEU A 597 6.47 30.51 -4.56
CA LEU A 597 7.63 29.73 -4.15
C LEU A 597 7.20 28.68 -3.10
N ALA A 598 7.31 27.39 -3.47
CA ALA A 598 7.11 26.27 -2.56
C ALA A 598 8.32 26.07 -1.63
N ASP A 599 8.13 25.45 -0.46
CA ASP A 599 9.24 25.08 0.43
C ASP A 599 10.09 24.02 -0.28
N ILE A 600 11.28 24.44 -0.73
CA ILE A 600 12.27 23.59 -1.42
C ILE A 600 12.96 22.59 -0.48
N GLY A 601 12.52 22.50 0.78
CA GLY A 601 12.80 21.38 1.65
C GLY A 601 14.12 21.51 2.40
N GLU A 602 14.23 22.51 3.27
CA GLU A 602 15.37 22.65 4.21
C GLU A 602 15.05 23.56 5.42
N GLY A 603 13.80 23.99 5.61
CA GLY A 603 13.45 25.03 6.59
C GLY A 603 13.97 26.42 6.19
N ILE A 604 14.28 26.63 4.91
CA ILE A 604 14.74 27.90 4.34
C ILE A 604 13.53 28.83 4.21
N ALA A 605 13.57 30.00 4.84
CA ALA A 605 12.49 30.97 4.76
C ALA A 605 12.54 31.82 3.47
N GLU A 606 13.70 31.90 2.81
CA GLU A 606 13.97 32.81 1.69
C GLU A 606 15.05 32.29 0.73
N VAL A 607 14.88 32.53 -0.57
CA VAL A 607 15.81 32.11 -1.64
C VAL A 607 16.05 33.27 -2.60
N GLU A 608 17.23 33.36 -3.19
CA GLU A 608 17.58 34.38 -4.18
C GLU A 608 17.30 33.87 -5.59
N VAL A 609 16.61 34.64 -6.44
CA VAL A 609 16.38 34.24 -7.84
C VAL A 609 17.63 34.57 -8.66
N ILE A 610 18.35 33.56 -9.15
CA ILE A 610 19.60 33.75 -9.91
C ILE A 610 19.29 34.17 -11.34
N ARG A 611 18.36 33.46 -11.98
CA ARG A 611 18.10 33.57 -13.41
C ARG A 611 16.69 33.11 -13.76
N TRP A 612 16.02 33.85 -14.64
CA TRP A 612 14.78 33.40 -15.27
C TRP A 612 15.06 32.70 -16.61
N ASN A 613 14.48 31.51 -16.78
CA ASN A 613 14.59 30.72 -18.01
C ASN A 613 13.46 31.05 -19.00
N VAL A 614 12.45 31.82 -18.55
CA VAL A 614 11.29 32.25 -19.33
C VAL A 614 11.11 33.77 -19.32
N LYS A 615 10.56 34.33 -20.40
CA LYS A 615 10.21 35.76 -20.52
C LYS A 615 8.69 35.96 -20.39
N PRO A 616 8.19 37.14 -19.97
CA PRO A 616 6.77 37.44 -20.01
C PRO A 616 6.17 37.21 -21.42
N ASN A 617 4.94 36.71 -21.50
CA ASN A 617 4.21 36.23 -22.68
C ASN A 617 4.76 34.96 -23.35
N THR A 618 5.63 34.21 -22.68
CA THR A 618 6.09 32.89 -23.18
C THR A 618 5.09 31.80 -22.76
N THR A 619 4.79 30.87 -23.69
CA THR A 619 3.97 29.69 -23.38
C THR A 619 4.86 28.64 -22.73
N VAL A 620 4.42 28.10 -21.59
CA VAL A 620 5.13 27.07 -20.80
C VAL A 620 4.24 25.84 -20.64
N GLN A 621 4.82 24.66 -20.77
CA GLN A 621 4.16 23.39 -20.46
C GLN A 621 4.46 22.97 -19.01
N ALA A 622 3.66 22.06 -18.47
CA ALA A 622 3.96 21.43 -17.19
C ALA A 622 5.36 20.77 -17.26
N PHE A 623 6.14 21.00 -16.20
CA PHE A 623 7.54 20.63 -16.02
C PHE A 623 8.59 21.44 -16.79
N ASP A 624 8.20 22.47 -17.57
CA ASP A 624 9.18 23.37 -18.16
C ASP A 624 9.87 24.23 -17.10
N PRO A 625 11.18 24.49 -17.22
CA PRO A 625 11.93 25.27 -16.25
C PRO A 625 11.56 26.76 -16.29
N LEU A 626 11.15 27.31 -15.15
CA LEU A 626 10.75 28.72 -15.01
C LEU A 626 11.95 29.59 -14.58
N CYS A 627 12.59 29.25 -13.47
CA CYS A 627 13.74 29.99 -12.95
C CYS A 627 14.66 29.14 -12.08
N GLU A 628 15.92 29.55 -11.99
CA GLU A 628 16.91 28.99 -11.08
C GLU A 628 16.94 29.82 -9.80
N VAL A 629 16.72 29.17 -8.65
CA VAL A 629 16.81 29.82 -7.33
C VAL A 629 18.00 29.28 -6.54
N GLN A 630 18.66 30.18 -5.80
CA GLN A 630 19.77 29.87 -4.93
C GLN A 630 19.32 29.84 -3.48
N SER A 631 19.56 28.70 -2.83
CA SER A 631 19.64 28.64 -1.38
C SER A 631 21.09 28.59 -0.91
N ASP A 632 21.28 28.68 0.39
CA ASP A 632 22.59 28.60 1.04
C ASP A 632 23.34 27.28 0.80
N LYS A 633 22.65 26.21 0.35
CA LYS A 633 23.19 24.86 0.22
C LYS A 633 22.96 24.18 -1.13
N ALA A 634 22.09 24.69 -2.00
CA ALA A 634 21.92 24.22 -3.37
C ALA A 634 21.25 25.28 -4.26
N SER A 635 21.58 25.27 -5.56
CA SER A 635 20.76 25.90 -6.60
C SER A 635 19.74 24.87 -7.09
N VAL A 636 18.46 25.24 -7.13
CA VAL A 636 17.36 24.36 -7.55
C VAL A 636 16.61 25.04 -8.68
N GLU A 637 16.34 24.28 -9.73
CA GLU A 637 15.53 24.74 -10.86
C GLU A 637 14.05 24.54 -10.53
N ILE A 638 13.27 25.63 -10.58
CA ILE A 638 11.83 25.60 -10.33
C ILE A 638 11.10 25.42 -11.67
N THR A 639 10.29 24.38 -11.78
CA THR A 639 9.52 24.05 -13.00
C THR A 639 8.04 24.43 -12.88
N SER A 640 7.39 24.72 -14.02
CA SER A 640 5.96 25.05 -14.06
C SER A 640 5.09 23.83 -13.71
N PRO A 641 4.10 23.93 -12.82
CA PRO A 641 3.14 22.85 -12.55
C PRO A 641 1.95 22.83 -13.53
N PHE A 642 1.80 23.85 -14.39
CA PHE A 642 0.65 24.04 -15.26
C PHE A 642 1.06 24.37 -16.69
N ASP A 643 0.23 23.97 -17.66
CA ASP A 643 0.28 24.48 -19.03
C ASP A 643 -0.36 25.87 -19.06
N GLY A 644 0.37 26.89 -19.53
CA GLY A 644 -0.15 28.25 -19.53
C GLY A 644 0.78 29.28 -20.13
N VAL A 645 0.39 30.56 -20.08
CA VAL A 645 1.21 31.69 -20.52
C VAL A 645 1.67 32.49 -19.31
N VAL A 646 2.98 32.70 -19.17
CA VAL A 646 3.53 33.54 -18.09
C VAL A 646 3.22 35.00 -18.39
N THR A 647 2.32 35.64 -17.64
CA THR A 647 1.88 37.01 -17.92
C THR A 647 2.80 38.08 -17.34
N GLU A 648 3.30 37.84 -16.12
CA GLU A 648 4.11 38.81 -15.37
C GLU A 648 5.08 38.10 -14.42
N ILE A 649 6.32 38.59 -14.35
CA ILE A 649 7.34 38.14 -13.40
C ILE A 649 7.36 39.14 -12.25
N LEU A 650 7.13 38.65 -11.02
CA LEU A 650 6.94 39.49 -9.84
C LEU A 650 8.22 39.66 -8.99
N CYS A 651 9.23 38.81 -9.20
CA CYS A 651 10.52 38.85 -8.50
C CYS A 651 11.66 38.94 -9.51
N LYS A 652 12.51 39.97 -9.39
CA LYS A 652 13.59 40.23 -10.36
C LYS A 652 14.83 39.37 -10.08
N GLU A 653 15.68 39.19 -11.10
CA GLU A 653 16.97 38.51 -10.93
C GLU A 653 17.83 39.26 -9.89
N GLY A 654 18.37 38.52 -8.92
CA GLY A 654 19.12 39.06 -7.76
C GLY A 654 18.25 39.48 -6.57
N GLU A 655 16.92 39.32 -6.63
CA GLU A 655 16.00 39.64 -5.53
C GLU A 655 15.66 38.40 -4.70
N VAL A 656 15.45 38.59 -3.40
CA VAL A 656 15.20 37.50 -2.44
C VAL A 656 13.69 37.26 -2.30
N ALA A 657 13.22 36.09 -2.73
CA ALA A 657 11.84 35.63 -2.61
C ALA A 657 11.64 34.79 -1.35
N LYS A 658 10.58 35.06 -0.59
CA LYS A 658 10.22 34.30 0.62
C LYS A 658 9.32 33.11 0.28
N VAL A 659 9.42 32.01 1.03
CA VAL A 659 8.53 30.86 0.86
C VAL A 659 7.07 31.32 1.04
N GLY A 660 6.22 31.00 0.06
CA GLY A 660 4.84 31.48 -0.03
C GLY A 660 4.63 32.83 -0.72
N SER A 661 5.69 33.54 -1.10
CA SER A 661 5.63 34.75 -1.94
C SER A 661 5.43 34.38 -3.43
N ASN A 662 4.79 35.27 -4.19
CA ASN A 662 4.48 35.05 -5.60
C ASN A 662 5.72 35.31 -6.47
N LEU A 663 6.13 34.34 -7.29
CA LEU A 663 7.27 34.45 -8.21
C LEU A 663 6.85 35.00 -9.59
N CYS A 664 5.78 34.46 -10.16
CA CYS A 664 5.22 34.90 -11.43
C CYS A 664 3.72 34.58 -11.51
N LEU A 665 3.04 35.23 -12.45
CA LEU A 665 1.63 35.01 -12.76
C LEU A 665 1.50 34.14 -14.02
N ILE A 666 0.72 33.06 -13.94
CA ILE A 666 0.50 32.14 -15.06
C ILE A 666 -0.99 32.14 -15.41
N GLU A 667 -1.32 32.47 -16.66
CA GLU A 667 -2.68 32.39 -17.18
C GLU A 667 -2.99 30.94 -17.61
N VAL A 668 -3.90 30.28 -16.90
CA VAL A 668 -4.27 28.87 -17.12
C VAL A 668 -5.72 28.79 -17.64
N VAL A 669 -5.94 27.94 -18.63
CA VAL A 669 -7.29 27.61 -19.14
C VAL A 669 -7.77 26.33 -18.48
N LYS A 670 -8.84 26.41 -17.68
CA LYS A 670 -9.38 25.24 -16.97
C LYS A 670 -10.53 24.61 -17.76
N GLU A 671 -10.36 23.41 -18.30
CA GLU A 671 -11.43 22.63 -18.94
C GLU A 671 -11.99 21.55 -18.00
N GLY A 672 -13.32 21.39 -18.02
CA GLY A 672 -14.03 20.24 -17.45
C GLY A 672 -14.29 19.19 -18.54
N ALA A 673 -14.09 17.91 -18.21
CA ALA A 673 -14.36 16.75 -19.08
C ALA A 673 -15.88 16.63 -19.41
N ILE A 674 -16.42 16.11 -20.53
CA ILE A 674 -16.09 15.09 -21.57
C ILE A 674 -16.95 15.46 -22.83
N SER A 675 -16.52 15.31 -24.11
CA SER A 675 -16.80 14.22 -25.11
C SER A 675 -16.33 14.70 -26.51
N VAL A 676 -15.92 13.88 -27.50
CA VAL A 676 -16.74 13.16 -28.51
C VAL A 676 -15.83 12.26 -29.40
N GLU A 677 -16.31 11.02 -29.64
CA GLU A 677 -16.33 10.11 -30.84
C GLU A 677 -15.60 10.51 -32.15
N SER A 678 -15.30 9.67 -33.15
CA SER A 678 -15.02 8.23 -33.43
C SER A 678 -15.16 8.04 -34.96
N SER A 679 -14.35 7.19 -35.63
CA SER A 679 -14.59 6.50 -36.94
C SER A 679 -13.27 5.88 -37.45
N SER A 680 -12.95 4.60 -37.20
CA SER A 680 -13.41 3.33 -37.82
C SER A 680 -12.79 2.99 -39.19
N ALA A 681 -12.04 1.87 -39.28
CA ALA A 681 -12.23 0.77 -40.25
C ALA A 681 -11.24 -0.39 -39.99
N GLU A 682 -11.66 -1.60 -40.37
CA GLU A 682 -11.36 -2.93 -39.84
C GLU A 682 -10.19 -3.72 -40.47
N PRO A 683 -9.83 -4.89 -39.87
CA PRO A 683 -8.77 -5.82 -40.28
C PRO A 683 -9.25 -7.10 -41.00
N GLN A 684 -8.33 -7.87 -41.59
CA GLN A 684 -8.54 -9.24 -42.06
C GLN A 684 -7.48 -10.26 -41.55
N GLN A 685 -8.04 -11.34 -40.97
CA GLN A 685 -7.64 -12.75 -40.73
C GLN A 685 -6.56 -13.41 -41.64
N ALA A 686 -5.94 -14.58 -41.38
CA ALA A 686 -5.82 -15.52 -40.25
C ALA A 686 -4.88 -16.73 -40.63
N SER A 687 -4.51 -17.55 -39.62
CA SER A 687 -4.29 -19.03 -39.66
C SER A 687 -2.91 -19.63 -40.12
N PRO A 688 -2.61 -20.95 -39.95
CA PRO A 688 -1.97 -21.56 -38.74
C PRO A 688 -0.94 -22.73 -39.00
N MET A 689 -0.58 -23.51 -37.94
CA MET A 689 0.03 -24.89 -37.88
C MET A 689 1.57 -25.01 -38.12
N ASP A 690 2.39 -25.86 -37.48
CA ASP A 690 2.22 -27.17 -36.80
C ASP A 690 3.34 -27.48 -35.74
N GLU A 691 3.11 -28.54 -34.95
CA GLU A 691 3.92 -29.15 -33.88
C GLU A 691 5.14 -29.99 -34.35
N GLN A 692 6.17 -30.18 -33.49
CA GLN A 692 6.74 -31.51 -33.10
C GLN A 692 7.95 -31.47 -32.14
N ASP A 693 7.76 -32.11 -30.97
CA ASP A 693 8.60 -33.11 -30.26
C ASP A 693 10.11 -32.89 -29.95
N GLN A 694 10.50 -32.86 -28.65
CA GLN A 694 11.16 -33.94 -27.83
C GLN A 694 12.69 -34.03 -28.05
N HIS A 695 13.63 -34.26 -27.11
CA HIS A 695 13.78 -34.72 -25.72
C HIS A 695 15.16 -34.17 -25.23
N ALA A 696 15.33 -33.60 -24.03
CA ALA A 696 15.69 -34.22 -22.73
C ALA A 696 17.09 -34.87 -22.58
N VAL A 697 17.64 -34.72 -21.36
CA VAL A 697 18.78 -35.40 -20.67
C VAL A 697 20.12 -34.63 -20.70
N THR A 698 20.52 -33.83 -19.68
CA THR A 698 21.02 -34.12 -18.30
C THR A 698 22.52 -34.47 -18.23
N TYR A 699 23.35 -33.47 -17.82
CA TYR A 699 24.49 -33.40 -16.86
C TYR A 699 25.56 -34.54 -16.75
N PRO A 700 26.78 -34.36 -16.14
CA PRO A 700 27.49 -33.17 -15.60
C PRO A 700 29.06 -33.16 -15.79
N ALA A 701 29.72 -32.18 -15.14
CA ALA A 701 30.99 -32.28 -14.37
C ALA A 701 32.36 -31.94 -15.02
N GLN A 702 32.89 -30.78 -14.59
CA GLN A 702 34.25 -30.41 -14.13
C GLN A 702 35.49 -31.15 -14.67
N THR A 703 36.53 -30.41 -15.09
CA THR A 703 37.81 -30.19 -14.34
C THR A 703 38.74 -29.19 -15.08
N ARG A 704 39.49 -28.41 -14.29
CA ARG A 704 40.47 -27.34 -14.63
C ARG A 704 41.75 -27.86 -15.32
N GLN A 705 42.36 -27.09 -16.23
CA GLN A 705 43.64 -26.35 -16.02
C GLN A 705 44.29 -25.78 -17.33
N VAL A 706 44.40 -24.43 -17.37
CA VAL A 706 45.60 -23.57 -17.58
C VAL A 706 46.40 -23.64 -18.91
N LYS A 707 46.49 -22.49 -19.62
CA LYS A 707 47.73 -21.97 -20.24
C LYS A 707 47.65 -20.46 -20.53
N GLU A 708 48.81 -19.81 -20.37
CA GLU A 708 49.14 -18.37 -20.32
C GLU A 708 48.99 -17.55 -21.63
N GLU A 709 48.98 -16.21 -21.42
CA GLU A 709 48.88 -15.05 -22.32
C GLU A 709 49.93 -14.92 -23.44
N PRO A 710 49.64 -14.08 -24.45
CA PRO A 710 50.57 -13.05 -24.88
C PRO A 710 50.00 -11.60 -24.78
N THR A 711 50.94 -10.67 -24.64
CA THR A 711 50.91 -9.23 -24.29
C THR A 711 50.26 -8.28 -25.33
N PRO A 712 50.17 -6.94 -25.11
CA PRO A 712 48.91 -6.20 -25.08
C PRO A 712 48.69 -5.29 -26.30
N GLU A 713 47.48 -5.30 -26.85
CA GLU A 713 46.99 -4.21 -27.71
C GLU A 713 46.70 -2.94 -26.89
N PRO A 714 46.87 -1.74 -27.46
CA PRO A 714 46.67 -0.48 -26.75
C PRO A 714 45.21 -0.37 -26.27
N PRO A 715 44.94 0.15 -25.07
CA PRO A 715 43.58 0.18 -24.54
C PRO A 715 42.71 1.06 -25.43
N ALA A 716 41.61 0.49 -25.93
CA ALA A 716 40.53 1.22 -26.58
C ALA A 716 40.10 2.43 -25.71
N PRO A 717 39.70 3.55 -26.33
CA PRO A 717 39.37 4.76 -25.58
C PRO A 717 38.23 4.47 -24.59
N ARG A 718 38.50 4.73 -23.30
CA ARG A 718 37.57 4.52 -22.20
C ARG A 718 36.27 5.25 -22.47
N ARG A 719 35.17 4.52 -22.66
CA ARG A 719 33.82 5.12 -22.71
C ARG A 719 33.49 5.67 -21.33
N LYS A 720 33.34 7.00 -21.25
CA LYS A 720 33.00 7.68 -20.00
C LYS A 720 31.55 7.37 -19.61
N HIS A 721 31.27 7.37 -18.32
CA HIS A 721 29.93 7.09 -17.81
C HIS A 721 28.92 8.16 -18.29
N PRO A 722 27.68 7.82 -18.68
CA PRO A 722 26.69 8.80 -19.15
C PRO A 722 26.29 9.88 -18.14
N MET A 723 26.48 9.58 -16.83
CA MET A 723 26.37 10.55 -15.73
C MET A 723 27.72 11.10 -15.23
N ASP A 724 28.82 10.90 -15.97
CA ASP A 724 30.06 11.65 -15.72
C ASP A 724 29.82 13.10 -16.16
N PRO A 725 30.05 14.12 -15.32
CA PRO A 725 29.80 15.51 -15.72
C PRO A 725 30.77 16.01 -16.80
N THR A 726 31.77 15.21 -17.20
CA THR A 726 32.62 15.42 -18.40
C THR A 726 32.26 14.50 -19.57
N PHE A 727 31.11 13.82 -19.50
CA PHE A 727 30.52 13.06 -20.59
C PHE A 727 30.01 14.03 -21.65
N ILE A 728 30.62 13.98 -22.83
CA ILE A 728 30.08 14.58 -24.04
C ILE A 728 29.40 13.40 -24.75
N PRO A 729 28.08 13.46 -25.03
CA PRO A 729 27.46 12.43 -25.86
C PRO A 729 28.23 12.37 -27.18
N ASP A 730 28.67 11.17 -27.56
CA ASP A 730 29.32 10.95 -28.84
C ASP A 730 28.38 11.50 -29.93
N ALA A 731 28.81 12.55 -30.63
CA ALA A 731 28.13 12.98 -31.84
C ALA A 731 28.25 11.81 -32.83
N ASP A 732 27.10 11.29 -33.24
CA ASP A 732 26.99 10.15 -34.17
C ASP A 732 28.02 10.24 -35.28
N GLY A 733 28.65 9.08 -35.52
CA GLY A 733 29.61 8.87 -36.59
C GLY A 733 29.12 9.51 -37.89
N SER A 734 29.99 10.36 -38.42
CA SER A 734 29.86 10.97 -39.73
C SER A 734 29.63 9.92 -40.82
N ASP A 735 28.46 9.93 -41.43
CA ASP A 735 28.30 9.62 -42.84
C ASP A 735 27.56 10.77 -43.54
N SER A 736 28.09 11.15 -44.69
CA SER A 736 27.84 12.39 -45.42
C SER A 736 26.38 12.60 -45.83
N HIS A 737 25.67 13.54 -45.20
CA HIS A 737 24.45 14.11 -45.79
C HIS A 737 24.82 15.10 -46.90
N GLN A 738 24.87 14.60 -48.14
CA GLN A 738 24.86 15.43 -49.33
C GLN A 738 23.54 16.22 -49.35
N GLN A 739 23.62 17.55 -49.37
CA GLN A 739 22.49 18.44 -49.12
C GLN A 739 21.50 18.39 -50.29
N VAL A 740 20.40 17.64 -50.13
CA VAL A 740 19.40 17.44 -51.18
C VAL A 740 18.58 18.72 -51.40
N LEU A 741 18.86 19.43 -52.49
CA LEU A 741 18.16 20.66 -52.88
C LEU A 741 16.86 20.32 -53.64
N ALA A 742 15.70 20.51 -53.01
CA ALA A 742 14.38 20.31 -53.63
C ALA A 742 13.31 21.18 -52.95
N THR A 743 12.39 21.77 -53.73
CA THR A 743 11.28 22.60 -53.21
C THR A 743 10.21 21.76 -52.50
N PRO A 744 9.43 22.33 -51.56
CA PRO A 744 8.46 21.56 -50.75
C PRO A 744 7.43 20.77 -51.56
N SER A 745 6.99 21.31 -52.70
CA SER A 745 6.07 20.62 -53.62
C SER A 745 6.69 19.37 -54.26
N ILE A 746 7.97 19.45 -54.65
CA ILE A 746 8.74 18.31 -55.19
C ILE A 746 8.95 17.24 -54.12
N ARG A 747 9.23 17.65 -52.87
CA ARG A 747 9.38 16.71 -51.74
C ARG A 747 8.07 15.98 -51.43
N HIS A 748 6.94 16.69 -51.51
CA HIS A 748 5.64 16.08 -51.34
C HIS A 748 5.30 15.12 -52.50
N PHE A 749 5.59 15.51 -53.74
CA PHE A 749 5.37 14.68 -54.93
C PHE A 749 6.24 13.40 -54.93
N ALA A 750 7.50 13.49 -54.48
CA ALA A 750 8.37 12.31 -54.29
C ALA A 750 7.81 11.36 -53.22
N ARG A 751 7.33 11.90 -52.09
CA ARG A 751 6.76 11.11 -51.00
C ARG A 751 5.43 10.44 -51.39
N GLN A 752 4.59 11.11 -52.20
CA GLN A 752 3.36 10.52 -52.74
C GLN A 752 3.64 9.33 -53.68
N ASN A 753 4.75 9.37 -54.41
CA ASN A 753 5.15 8.30 -55.33
C ASN A 753 6.19 7.34 -54.74
N GLY A 754 6.48 7.43 -53.44
CA GLY A 754 7.39 6.51 -52.73
C GLY A 754 8.87 6.64 -53.12
N VAL A 755 9.31 7.76 -53.68
CA VAL A 755 10.69 7.96 -54.17
C VAL A 755 11.53 8.71 -53.15
N GLU A 756 12.71 8.15 -52.82
CA GLU A 756 13.65 8.73 -51.88
C GLU A 756 14.58 9.74 -52.57
N LEU A 757 14.47 11.02 -52.21
CA LEU A 757 15.14 12.13 -52.91
C LEU A 757 16.68 12.10 -52.83
N SER A 758 17.25 11.45 -51.81
CA SER A 758 18.70 11.26 -51.67
C SER A 758 19.30 10.49 -52.84
N ARG A 759 18.52 9.61 -53.48
CA ARG A 759 18.95 8.80 -54.64
C ARG A 759 18.91 9.54 -55.96
N LEU A 760 18.26 10.71 -55.99
CA LEU A 760 18.10 11.56 -57.18
C LEU A 760 19.03 12.79 -57.13
N ALA A 761 19.89 12.91 -56.12
CA ALA A 761 20.82 14.02 -55.97
C ALA A 761 22.19 13.71 -56.62
N PRO A 762 22.79 14.66 -57.38
CA PRO A 762 22.27 15.99 -57.73
C PRO A 762 21.20 15.92 -58.82
N GLY A 763 20.15 16.74 -58.67
CA GLY A 763 19.05 16.83 -59.63
C GLY A 763 19.37 17.69 -60.84
N SER A 764 18.53 17.63 -61.88
CA SER A 764 18.81 18.26 -63.18
C SER A 764 18.56 19.77 -63.23
N GLY A 765 18.04 20.37 -62.16
CA GLY A 765 17.79 21.80 -62.03
C GLY A 765 19.04 22.60 -61.66
N ARG A 766 18.92 23.93 -61.75
CA ARG A 766 20.01 24.87 -61.44
C ARG A 766 20.55 24.66 -60.01
N ASP A 767 21.87 24.60 -59.87
CA ASP A 767 22.60 24.28 -58.62
C ASP A 767 22.38 22.85 -58.09
N GLY A 768 22.06 21.88 -58.96
CA GLY A 768 21.90 20.47 -58.58
C GLY A 768 20.57 20.17 -57.89
N ARG A 769 19.57 21.04 -58.11
CA ARG A 769 18.24 20.94 -57.52
C ARG A 769 17.38 19.90 -58.22
N ILE A 770 16.69 19.06 -57.46
CA ILE A 770 15.79 18.03 -57.98
C ILE A 770 14.48 18.68 -58.45
N GLU A 771 14.15 18.47 -59.72
CA GLU A 771 12.92 18.94 -60.34
C GLU A 771 11.93 17.78 -60.57
N LYS A 772 10.69 18.11 -60.93
CA LYS A 772 9.61 17.10 -61.04
C LYS A 772 9.93 16.04 -62.10
N ARG A 773 10.61 16.45 -63.19
CA ARG A 773 11.03 15.57 -64.28
C ARG A 773 12.00 14.47 -63.81
N ASP A 774 12.85 14.73 -62.82
CA ASP A 774 13.84 13.76 -62.32
C ASP A 774 13.15 12.58 -61.62
N ILE A 775 12.04 12.87 -60.92
CA ILE A 775 11.22 11.85 -60.25
C ILE A 775 10.38 11.07 -61.27
N GLU A 776 9.85 11.74 -62.29
CA GLU A 776 9.06 11.11 -63.36
C GLU A 776 9.94 10.22 -64.28
N GLU A 777 11.18 10.62 -64.56
CA GLU A 777 12.18 9.81 -65.28
C GLU A 777 12.60 8.57 -64.46
N TYR A 778 12.78 8.72 -63.15
CA TYR A 778 13.06 7.60 -62.26
C TYR A 778 11.92 6.58 -62.21
N LEU A 779 10.67 7.06 -62.16
CA LEU A 779 9.48 6.21 -62.13
C LEU A 779 9.21 5.54 -63.50
N SER A 780 9.56 6.19 -64.61
CA SER A 780 9.46 5.59 -65.93
C SER A 780 10.59 4.59 -66.23
N GLY A 781 11.80 4.81 -65.68
CA GLY A 781 12.93 3.88 -65.77
C GLY A 781 12.77 2.60 -64.95
N ALA A 782 12.02 2.64 -63.84
CA ALA A 782 11.78 1.47 -62.98
C ALA A 782 10.88 0.37 -63.60
N LYS A 783 10.30 0.59 -64.79
CA LYS A 783 9.48 -0.41 -65.49
C LYS A 783 10.28 -1.40 -66.36
N SER A 784 11.59 -1.26 -66.47
CA SER A 784 12.42 -2.12 -67.32
C SER A 784 13.67 -2.65 -66.61
N THR A 785 13.52 -3.43 -65.54
CA THR A 785 14.49 -4.46 -65.15
C THR A 785 13.97 -5.30 -63.97
N SER A 786 13.51 -6.51 -64.25
CA SER A 786 13.34 -7.57 -63.26
C SER A 786 14.28 -8.74 -63.58
N SER A 787 15.17 -9.13 -62.68
CA SER A 787 15.66 -10.52 -62.49
C SER A 787 16.63 -10.63 -61.30
N ALA A 788 16.53 -11.77 -60.59
CA ALA A 788 17.09 -12.24 -59.31
C ALA A 788 18.65 -12.20 -59.15
N PRO A 789 19.31 -12.64 -58.03
CA PRO A 789 18.83 -13.35 -56.82
C PRO A 789 19.37 -12.82 -55.45
N GLU A 790 18.92 -13.50 -54.38
CA GLU A 790 19.18 -13.29 -52.95
C GLU A 790 20.67 -13.19 -52.56
N ARG A 791 20.98 -12.16 -51.75
CA ARG A 791 22.07 -12.18 -50.76
C ARG A 791 21.54 -11.56 -49.47
N SER A 792 21.74 -12.31 -48.39
CA SER A 792 21.36 -12.00 -47.01
C SER A 792 21.99 -10.70 -46.51
N GLU A 793 21.14 -9.71 -46.18
CA GLU A 793 21.48 -8.64 -45.25
C GLU A 793 20.50 -8.70 -44.07
N SER A 794 21.06 -9.04 -42.92
CA SER A 794 20.40 -9.05 -41.63
C SER A 794 20.04 -7.63 -41.21
N SER A 795 18.76 -7.28 -41.22
CA SER A 795 18.25 -6.13 -40.48
C SER A 795 18.17 -6.50 -39.01
N SER A 796 19.25 -6.25 -38.27
CA SER A 796 19.25 -6.26 -36.81
C SER A 796 18.23 -5.22 -36.33
N SER A 797 17.09 -5.69 -35.83
CA SER A 797 16.28 -4.91 -34.91
C SER A 797 17.19 -4.54 -33.73
N THR A 798 17.48 -3.26 -33.55
CA THR A 798 18.29 -2.79 -32.42
C THR A 798 17.52 -3.03 -31.13
N VAL A 799 17.63 -4.24 -30.60
CA VAL A 799 17.36 -4.52 -29.19
C VAL A 799 18.30 -3.58 -28.43
N GLN A 800 17.75 -2.71 -27.58
CA GLN A 800 18.57 -1.94 -26.66
C GLN A 800 19.32 -2.95 -25.77
N GLU A 801 20.57 -3.23 -26.12
CA GLU A 801 21.44 -4.10 -25.34
C GLU A 801 21.80 -3.40 -24.02
N ASP A 802 22.02 -4.21 -22.98
CA ASP A 802 22.52 -3.71 -21.71
C ASP A 802 23.90 -3.07 -21.94
N VAL A 803 24.03 -1.77 -21.65
CA VAL A 803 25.29 -1.05 -21.81
C VAL A 803 26.18 -1.34 -20.59
N ILE A 804 27.27 -2.08 -20.81
CA ILE A 804 28.31 -2.29 -19.79
C ILE A 804 29.18 -1.03 -19.71
N ILE A 805 29.23 -0.41 -18.53
CA ILE A 805 29.99 0.81 -18.27
C ILE A 805 30.96 0.55 -17.11
N GLU A 806 32.24 0.88 -17.29
CA GLU A 806 33.23 0.79 -16.22
C GLU A 806 33.02 1.88 -15.16
N LEU A 807 33.24 1.52 -13.89
CA LEU A 807 33.13 2.49 -12.80
C LEU A 807 34.26 3.53 -12.88
N GLY A 808 33.88 4.82 -12.90
CA GLY A 808 34.82 5.92 -12.80
C GLY A 808 35.64 5.89 -11.50
N ARG A 809 36.80 6.56 -11.49
CA ARG A 809 37.79 6.54 -10.39
C ARG A 809 37.18 6.78 -9.00
N THR A 810 36.29 7.77 -8.86
CA THR A 810 35.66 8.12 -7.58
C THR A 810 34.70 7.04 -7.10
N ARG A 811 33.83 6.53 -7.99
CA ARG A 811 32.88 5.44 -7.65
C ARG A 811 33.58 4.12 -7.38
N TYR A 812 34.66 3.82 -8.09
CA TYR A 812 35.51 2.66 -7.79
C TYR A 812 36.20 2.79 -6.43
N GLY A 813 36.67 4.01 -6.07
CA GLY A 813 37.18 4.29 -4.73
C GLY A 813 36.12 4.07 -3.64
N MET A 814 34.89 4.51 -3.88
CA MET A 814 33.75 4.28 -2.99
C MET A 814 33.42 2.78 -2.87
N TRP A 815 33.38 2.05 -3.98
CA TRP A 815 33.19 0.59 -3.99
C TRP A 815 34.19 -0.10 -3.07
N LYS A 816 35.49 0.18 -3.24
CA LYS A 816 36.56 -0.40 -2.43
C LYS A 816 36.43 -0.05 -0.94
N ALA A 817 35.96 1.16 -0.62
CA ALA A 817 35.72 1.58 0.77
C ALA A 817 34.51 0.86 1.38
N MET A 818 33.41 0.72 0.62
CA MET A 818 32.19 0.01 1.04
C MET A 818 32.44 -1.48 1.25
N GLU A 819 33.22 -2.12 0.37
CA GLU A 819 33.58 -3.53 0.51
C GLU A 819 34.37 -3.78 1.81
N LYS A 820 35.32 -2.90 2.15
CA LYS A 820 36.07 -3.00 3.40
C LYS A 820 35.25 -2.66 4.65
N SER A 821 34.17 -1.89 4.52
CA SER A 821 33.27 -1.61 5.65
C SER A 821 32.59 -2.87 6.17
N LEU A 822 32.44 -3.91 5.34
CA LEU A 822 31.89 -5.20 5.77
C LEU A 822 32.76 -5.90 6.85
N GLU A 823 34.02 -5.50 7.01
CA GLU A 823 34.91 -6.00 8.07
C GLU A 823 34.64 -5.36 9.44
N ILE A 824 33.85 -4.28 9.49
CA ILE A 824 33.49 -3.57 10.72
C ILE A 824 32.14 -4.10 11.21
N PRO A 825 32.05 -4.67 12.42
CA PRO A 825 30.76 -4.96 13.03
C PRO A 825 30.09 -3.65 13.45
N HIS A 826 29.15 -3.19 12.62
CA HIS A 826 28.38 -1.98 12.88
C HIS A 826 27.28 -2.23 13.91
N PHE A 827 27.17 -1.34 14.89
CA PHE A 827 25.97 -1.22 15.70
C PHE A 827 25.36 0.17 15.56
N GLY A 828 24.03 0.24 15.55
CA GLY A 828 23.30 1.47 15.33
C GLY A 828 22.60 1.98 16.59
N TYR A 829 22.53 3.30 16.74
CA TYR A 829 21.75 3.99 17.78
C TYR A 829 21.04 5.20 17.18
N SER A 830 19.73 5.31 17.37
CA SER A 830 18.94 6.40 16.79
C SER A 830 18.11 7.09 17.87
N THR A 831 18.09 8.41 17.84
CA THR A 831 17.31 9.25 18.76
C THR A 831 16.96 10.58 18.11
N SER A 832 16.13 11.39 18.75
CA SER A 832 15.85 12.77 18.29
C SER A 832 16.47 13.78 19.24
N LEU A 833 16.96 14.89 18.70
CA LEU A 833 17.40 16.06 19.46
C LEU A 833 16.39 17.20 19.32
N ASP A 834 16.13 17.94 20.39
CA ASP A 834 15.34 19.18 20.34
C ASP A 834 16.20 20.39 19.95
N LEU A 835 15.79 21.10 18.90
CA LEU A 835 16.43 22.31 18.39
C LEU A 835 15.64 23.58 18.71
N THR A 836 14.59 23.53 19.51
CA THR A 836 13.69 24.67 19.76
C THR A 836 14.44 25.86 20.36
N SER A 837 15.20 25.65 21.42
CA SER A 837 16.03 26.70 22.06
C SER A 837 17.05 27.28 21.08
N LEU A 838 17.69 26.41 20.28
CA LEU A 838 18.63 26.82 19.24
C LEU A 838 17.95 27.63 18.12
N HIS A 839 16.73 27.29 17.75
CA HIS A 839 15.95 28.02 16.76
C HIS A 839 15.64 29.45 17.23
N HIS A 840 15.35 29.64 18.51
CA HIS A 840 15.06 30.95 19.08
C HIS A 840 16.28 31.88 19.14
N ILE A 841 17.49 31.34 19.33
CA ILE A 841 18.72 32.14 19.40
C ILE A 841 19.33 32.46 18.03
N LEU A 842 19.03 31.66 16.99
CA LEU A 842 19.62 31.79 15.66
C LEU A 842 19.41 33.17 15.00
N PRO A 843 18.22 33.81 15.06
CA PRO A 843 18.01 35.14 14.50
C PRO A 843 18.89 36.21 15.15
N MET A 844 19.09 36.13 16.47
CA MET A 844 19.94 37.07 17.22
C MET A 844 21.42 36.93 16.81
N LEU A 845 21.89 35.70 16.63
CA LEU A 845 23.27 35.44 16.19
C LEU A 845 23.51 35.83 14.72
N ASN A 846 22.49 35.71 13.87
CA ASN A 846 22.54 36.18 12.48
C ASN A 846 22.62 37.70 12.37
N ALA A 847 21.96 38.44 13.26
CA ALA A 847 22.04 39.90 13.29
C ALA A 847 23.44 40.43 13.67
N HIS A 848 24.27 39.61 14.31
CA HIS A 848 25.58 40.00 14.85
C HIS A 848 26.76 39.23 14.23
N ILE A 849 26.64 38.78 12.98
CA ILE A 849 27.74 38.13 12.27
C ILE A 849 28.92 39.10 12.13
N PRO A 850 30.15 38.71 12.53
CA PRO A 850 31.32 39.59 12.40
C PRO A 850 31.58 39.98 10.94
N PRO A 851 31.96 41.25 10.66
CA PRO A 851 32.07 41.78 9.30
C PRO A 851 33.09 41.05 8.41
N GLN A 852 34.09 40.40 9.01
CA GLN A 852 35.05 39.56 8.29
C GLN A 852 34.43 38.33 7.60
N TYR A 853 33.31 37.81 8.13
CA TYR A 853 32.58 36.67 7.55
C TYR A 853 31.44 37.10 6.61
N LEU A 854 31.00 38.36 6.68
CA LEU A 854 29.94 38.89 5.83
C LEU A 854 30.42 39.04 4.38
N ARG A 855 29.56 38.65 3.44
CA ARG A 855 29.72 38.99 2.02
C ARG A 855 29.44 40.49 1.88
N ALA A 856 30.26 41.21 1.11
CA ALA A 856 30.10 42.66 0.94
C ALA A 856 28.73 42.96 0.29
N SER A 857 27.77 43.43 1.08
CA SER A 857 26.54 44.07 0.61
C SER A 857 26.77 45.58 0.61
N SER A 858 26.29 46.27 -0.43
CA SER A 858 26.25 47.72 -0.51
C SER A 858 25.20 48.28 0.46
N ASP A 859 25.49 48.35 1.76
CA ASP A 859 24.77 49.26 2.66
C ASP A 859 25.53 49.47 3.97
N SER A 860 25.37 50.68 4.51
CA SER A 860 26.15 51.29 5.59
C SER A 860 26.03 50.56 6.93
N ALA A 861 27.17 50.27 7.54
CA ALA A 861 27.22 49.77 8.91
C ALA A 861 26.78 50.87 9.91
N PRO A 862 25.96 50.56 10.93
CA PRO A 862 25.71 51.49 12.03
C PRO A 862 27.01 51.72 12.82
N PRO A 863 27.19 52.91 13.44
CA PRO A 863 28.43 53.22 14.15
C PRO A 863 28.56 52.33 15.39
N LEU A 864 29.77 51.79 15.59
CA LEU A 864 30.13 50.98 16.74
C LEU A 864 30.00 51.79 18.04
N ALA A 865 29.33 51.21 19.04
CA ALA A 865 29.53 51.61 20.43
C ALA A 865 31.00 51.34 20.81
N VAL A 866 31.60 52.28 21.54
CA VAL A 866 33.01 52.30 21.94
C VAL A 866 33.47 50.92 22.40
N SER A 867 34.27 50.25 21.58
CA SER A 867 34.83 48.95 21.89
C SER A 867 36.06 49.12 22.80
N PRO A 868 36.20 48.34 23.89
CA PRO A 868 37.41 48.30 24.73
C PRO A 868 38.70 47.95 23.97
N SER A 869 38.57 47.51 22.72
CA SER A 869 39.65 47.27 21.75
C SER A 869 40.49 48.53 21.42
N SER A 870 40.12 49.72 21.90
CA SER A 870 40.97 50.91 21.81
C SER A 870 42.21 50.85 22.72
N VAL A 871 42.23 49.94 23.70
CA VAL A 871 43.33 49.79 24.67
C VAL A 871 44.36 48.74 24.25
N TYR A 872 43.97 47.76 23.43
CA TYR A 872 44.85 46.71 22.92
C TYR A 872 44.61 46.48 21.43
N ALA A 873 45.68 46.42 20.63
CA ALA A 873 45.56 46.05 19.23
C ALA A 873 44.88 44.66 19.14
N PRO A 874 43.73 44.54 18.46
CA PRO A 874 43.09 43.24 18.31
C PRO A 874 44.05 42.31 17.57
N PRO A 875 44.12 41.01 17.92
CA PRO A 875 44.88 40.05 17.13
C PRO A 875 44.42 40.15 15.67
N LEU A 876 45.38 40.19 14.74
CA LEU A 876 45.11 40.27 13.30
C LEU A 876 43.98 39.29 12.93
N PRO A 877 42.84 39.77 12.39
CA PRO A 877 41.76 38.89 11.99
C PRO A 877 42.30 37.84 11.02
N THR A 878 41.94 36.58 11.24
CA THR A 878 42.30 35.50 10.31
C THR A 878 41.70 35.82 8.95
N GLU A 879 42.52 35.92 7.89
CA GLU A 879 42.04 36.20 6.54
C GLU A 879 41.06 35.10 6.09
N VAL A 880 39.80 35.48 5.87
CA VAL A 880 38.74 34.56 5.41
C VAL A 880 38.69 34.60 3.88
N PRO A 881 38.81 33.46 3.18
CA PRO A 881 38.65 33.40 1.72
C PRO A 881 37.30 33.97 1.29
N SER A 882 37.24 34.65 0.14
CA SER A 882 35.98 35.21 -0.40
C SER A 882 34.88 34.14 -0.60
N THR A 883 35.28 32.90 -0.85
CA THR A 883 34.41 31.72 -0.98
C THR A 883 33.86 31.19 0.35
N GLY A 884 34.41 31.64 1.48
CA GLY A 884 33.96 31.29 2.84
C GLY A 884 33.06 32.35 3.49
N LYS A 885 32.68 33.43 2.78
CA LYS A 885 31.81 34.48 3.31
C LYS A 885 30.32 34.11 3.17
N TYR A 886 29.49 34.54 4.12
CA TYR A 886 28.05 34.18 4.19
C TYR A 886 27.17 35.29 4.75
N THR A 887 25.85 35.12 4.57
CA THR A 887 24.81 36.06 5.02
C THR A 887 24.05 35.56 6.25
N HIS A 888 23.85 34.25 6.39
CA HIS A 888 23.18 33.65 7.56
C HIS A 888 23.87 32.36 8.04
N LEU A 889 23.67 32.03 9.31
CA LEU A 889 24.04 30.78 9.95
C LEU A 889 22.93 29.73 9.78
N THR A 890 23.35 28.47 9.74
CA THR A 890 22.45 27.30 9.72
C THR A 890 22.69 26.45 10.98
N TYR A 891 21.85 25.43 11.22
CA TYR A 891 21.99 24.56 12.39
C TYR A 891 23.26 23.70 12.39
N LEU A 892 23.77 23.34 11.20
CA LEU A 892 24.89 22.40 11.07
C LEU A 892 26.18 22.87 11.80
N PRO A 893 26.66 24.12 11.64
CA PRO A 893 27.77 24.65 12.43
C PRO A 893 27.63 24.49 13.95
N PHE A 894 26.42 24.64 14.50
CA PHE A 894 26.15 24.45 15.93
C PHE A 894 26.26 22.98 16.31
N LEU A 895 25.59 22.10 15.54
CA LEU A 895 25.65 20.66 15.76
C LEU A 895 27.09 20.13 15.70
N LEU A 896 27.92 20.66 14.79
CA LEU A 896 29.34 20.31 14.72
C LEU A 896 30.13 20.81 15.92
N LYS A 897 29.84 22.03 16.42
CA LYS A 897 30.52 22.60 17.58
C LYS A 897 30.18 21.85 18.87
N THR A 898 28.91 21.57 19.11
CA THR A 898 28.45 20.80 20.28
C THR A 898 28.96 19.37 20.23
N LEU A 899 29.00 18.77 19.04
CA LEU A 899 29.57 17.45 18.82
C LEU A 899 31.08 17.44 19.15
N ALA A 900 31.82 18.43 18.65
CA ALA A 900 33.24 18.55 18.93
C ALA A 900 33.54 18.72 20.43
N LYS A 901 32.67 19.43 21.17
CA LYS A 901 32.74 19.58 22.63
C LYS A 901 32.47 18.26 23.36
N SER A 902 31.42 17.55 22.97
CA SER A 902 31.08 16.21 23.51
C SER A 902 32.23 15.23 23.32
N MET A 903 32.95 15.32 22.20
CA MET A 903 34.14 14.51 21.89
C MET A 903 35.36 14.84 22.77
N VAL A 904 35.44 16.05 23.35
CA VAL A 904 36.47 16.39 24.34
C VAL A 904 36.22 15.66 25.64
N GLU A 905 34.96 15.61 26.10
CA GLU A 905 34.53 14.85 27.28
C GLU A 905 34.63 13.34 27.09
N TRP A 906 34.38 12.86 25.87
CA TRP A 906 34.46 11.43 25.51
C TRP A 906 35.56 11.16 24.46
N PRO A 907 36.84 11.04 24.90
CA PRO A 907 37.98 10.85 24.00
C PRO A 907 37.90 9.61 23.10
N LEU A 908 37.10 8.61 23.46
CA LEU A 908 36.89 7.40 22.65
C LEU A 908 36.37 7.76 21.24
N PHE A 909 35.47 8.73 21.13
CA PHE A 909 34.94 9.20 19.83
C PHE A 909 35.92 10.09 19.06
N ARG A 910 37.09 10.40 19.65
CA ARG A 910 38.27 10.97 18.98
C ARG A 910 39.31 9.94 18.58
N ALA A 911 39.00 8.66 18.75
CA ALA A 911 39.92 7.59 18.47
C ALA A 911 39.80 7.05 17.04
N SER A 912 40.89 6.46 16.55
CA SER A 912 40.92 5.65 15.34
C SER A 912 41.66 4.34 15.60
N ILE A 913 41.18 3.25 15.02
CA ILE A 913 41.77 1.92 15.18
C ILE A 913 42.81 1.71 14.09
N THR A 914 44.03 1.33 14.48
CA THR A 914 45.05 0.85 13.55
C THR A 914 45.06 -0.68 13.61
N PRO A 915 44.58 -1.38 12.56
CA PRO A 915 44.64 -2.83 12.53
C PRO A 915 46.11 -3.30 12.40
N SER A 916 46.46 -4.37 13.10
CA SER A 916 47.78 -4.99 12.95
C SER A 916 47.93 -5.57 11.55
N PRO A 917 49.10 -5.42 10.90
CA PRO A 917 49.34 -6.07 9.62
C PRO A 917 49.19 -7.60 9.77
N PRO A 918 48.61 -8.29 8.77
CA PRO A 918 48.20 -9.70 8.85
C PRO A 918 49.34 -10.69 9.15
N ASN A 919 50.60 -10.25 9.05
CA ASN A 919 51.81 -11.05 9.31
C ASN A 919 52.53 -10.66 10.61
N SER A 920 51.92 -9.85 11.49
CA SER A 920 52.50 -9.43 12.77
C SER A 920 51.69 -9.96 13.95
N SER A 921 52.36 -10.49 14.97
CA SER A 921 51.73 -10.98 16.21
C SER A 921 51.34 -9.86 17.18
N SER A 922 51.34 -8.59 16.76
CA SER A 922 51.00 -7.45 17.61
C SER A 922 49.49 -7.30 17.76
N LYS A 923 49.03 -6.95 18.96
CA LYS A 923 47.62 -6.61 19.20
C LYS A 923 47.24 -5.31 18.47
N PRO A 924 45.98 -5.14 18.02
CA PRO A 924 45.53 -3.89 17.41
C PRO A 924 45.63 -2.73 18.41
N THR A 925 45.93 -1.54 17.90
CA THR A 925 46.13 -0.34 18.73
C THR A 925 45.08 0.73 18.45
N LEU A 926 44.54 1.32 19.51
CA LEU A 926 43.63 2.46 19.45
C LEU A 926 44.44 3.76 19.60
N THR A 927 44.31 4.69 18.66
CA THR A 927 44.97 6.00 18.70
C THR A 927 43.95 7.10 18.99
N ILE A 928 44.02 7.70 20.18
CA ILE A 928 43.16 8.83 20.58
C ILE A 928 43.78 10.15 20.10
N ARG A 929 43.01 10.98 19.41
CA ARG A 929 43.51 12.26 18.87
C ARG A 929 43.26 13.42 19.85
N PRO A 930 44.19 14.39 19.94
CA PRO A 930 44.08 15.51 20.87
C PRO A 930 43.04 16.57 20.48
N HIS A 931 42.57 16.56 19.24
CA HIS A 931 41.57 17.50 18.71
C HIS A 931 40.46 16.75 17.96
N SER A 932 39.31 17.40 17.84
CA SER A 932 38.13 16.86 17.14
C SER A 932 38.21 17.23 15.65
N ASP A 933 38.64 16.30 14.82
CA ASP A 933 38.71 16.47 13.36
C ASP A 933 37.44 15.87 12.73
N ILE A 934 36.45 16.68 12.33
CA ILE A 934 35.16 16.15 11.86
C ILE A 934 35.14 16.04 10.33
N SER A 935 34.93 14.84 9.80
CA SER A 935 34.72 14.62 8.36
C SER A 935 33.26 14.88 7.98
N ILE A 936 33.02 15.63 6.91
CA ILE A 936 31.68 15.95 6.41
C ILE A 936 31.44 15.19 5.12
N ALA A 937 30.39 14.38 5.07
CA ALA A 937 29.97 13.73 3.84
C ALA A 937 29.34 14.76 2.89
N LEU A 938 30.03 15.07 1.79
CA LEU A 938 29.63 16.07 0.81
C LEU A 938 29.26 15.39 -0.50
N SER A 939 27.99 15.53 -0.90
CA SER A 939 27.51 15.11 -2.22
C SER A 939 28.00 16.09 -3.28
N THR A 940 28.77 15.61 -4.27
CA THR A 940 29.27 16.41 -5.39
C THR A 940 28.79 15.83 -6.73
N PRO A 941 28.78 16.61 -7.83
CA PRO A 941 28.41 16.10 -9.16
C PRO A 941 29.25 14.89 -9.62
N THR A 942 30.49 14.79 -9.16
CA THR A 942 31.42 13.69 -9.51
C THR A 942 31.33 12.47 -8.57
N GLY A 943 30.60 12.58 -7.45
CA GLY A 943 30.43 11.52 -6.46
C GLY A 943 30.47 12.01 -5.01
N LEU A 944 30.59 11.07 -4.08
CA LEU A 944 30.67 11.37 -2.64
C LEU A 944 32.12 11.63 -2.22
N TYR A 945 32.36 12.78 -1.57
CA TYR A 945 33.65 13.14 -0.99
C TYR A 945 33.49 13.42 0.52
N THR A 946 34.58 13.25 1.27
CA THR A 946 34.60 13.40 2.73
C THR A 946 35.68 14.39 3.20
N PRO A 947 35.57 15.69 2.87
CA PRO A 947 36.47 16.70 3.42
C PRO A 947 36.39 16.75 4.95
N THR A 948 37.50 17.10 5.60
CA THR A 948 37.63 17.09 7.06
C THR A 948 37.90 18.48 7.60
N ILE A 949 37.04 18.92 8.51
CA ILE A 949 37.23 20.12 9.32
C ILE A 949 38.19 19.77 10.44
N GLN A 950 39.40 20.32 10.38
CA GLN A 950 40.42 20.07 11.38
C GLN A 950 40.19 20.94 12.62
N ARG A 951 40.40 20.38 13.81
CA ARG A 951 40.32 21.10 15.11
C ARG A 951 38.99 21.85 15.29
N ALA A 952 37.87 21.17 15.01
CA ALA A 952 36.53 21.73 15.13
C ALA A 952 36.21 22.19 16.57
N ASP A 953 36.88 21.60 17.57
CA ASP A 953 36.84 22.00 18.98
C ASP A 953 37.35 23.42 19.22
N MET A 954 38.36 23.87 18.47
CA MET A 954 38.98 25.19 18.61
C MET A 954 38.30 26.26 17.75
N SER A 955 37.59 25.87 16.69
CA SER A 955 36.92 26.80 15.78
C SER A 955 35.67 27.42 16.41
N SER A 956 35.44 28.71 16.16
CA SER A 956 34.16 29.35 16.51
C SER A 956 33.05 28.86 15.57
N ILE A 957 31.79 28.99 15.98
CA ILE A 957 30.63 28.62 15.14
C ILE A 957 30.65 29.41 13.83
N TYR A 958 31.02 30.69 13.87
CA TYR A 958 31.16 31.52 12.68
C TYR A 958 32.29 31.03 11.75
N ALA A 959 33.42 30.60 12.31
CA ALA A 959 34.52 30.02 11.53
C ALA A 959 34.15 28.67 10.91
N LEU A 960 33.42 27.81 11.65
CA LEU A 960 32.91 26.53 11.14
C LEU A 960 31.96 26.74 9.95
N SER A 961 31.04 27.70 10.04
CA SER A 961 30.16 28.08 8.93
C SER A 961 30.95 28.50 7.69
N SER A 962 31.99 29.33 7.89
CA SER A 962 32.87 29.78 6.81
C SER A 962 33.61 28.62 6.14
N GLN A 963 34.18 27.71 6.94
CA GLN A 963 34.88 26.51 6.44
C GLN A 963 33.93 25.58 5.68
N LEU A 964 32.70 25.36 6.18
CA LEU A 964 31.69 24.56 5.48
C LEU A 964 31.32 25.16 4.11
N LYS A 965 31.11 26.48 4.03
CA LYS A 965 30.81 27.15 2.74
C LYS A 965 31.98 27.03 1.77
N HIS A 966 33.21 27.19 2.25
CA HIS A 966 34.41 27.03 1.43
C HIS A 966 34.57 25.59 0.90
N LEU A 967 34.41 24.58 1.76
CA LEU A 967 34.49 23.16 1.36
C LEU A 967 33.37 22.78 0.36
N SER A 968 32.15 23.28 0.58
CA SER A 968 31.03 23.11 -0.34
C SER A 968 31.33 23.73 -1.71
N HIS A 969 31.89 24.94 -1.74
CA HIS A 969 32.28 25.62 -2.97
C HIS A 969 33.32 24.81 -3.77
N LEU A 970 34.38 24.31 -3.11
CA LEU A 970 35.39 23.47 -3.74
C LEU A 970 34.80 22.14 -4.25
N GLY A 971 33.91 21.52 -3.46
CA GLY A 971 33.27 20.26 -3.83
C GLY A 971 32.38 20.35 -5.07
N ARG A 972 31.71 21.48 -5.30
CA ARG A 972 30.82 21.70 -6.46
C ARG A 972 31.55 21.93 -7.78
N GLN A 973 32.83 22.28 -7.76
CA GLN A 973 33.62 22.44 -8.99
C GLN A 973 33.68 21.10 -9.76
N THR A 974 33.71 21.16 -11.08
CA THR A 974 33.86 19.98 -11.94
C THR A 974 35.08 20.20 -12.85
N PRO A 975 36.20 19.47 -12.65
CA PRO A 975 36.44 18.45 -11.62
C PRO A 975 36.47 19.04 -10.19
N SER A 976 36.23 18.21 -9.17
CA SER A 976 36.20 18.66 -7.77
C SER A 976 37.49 19.35 -7.37
N GLY A 977 37.38 20.55 -6.80
CA GLY A 977 38.51 21.36 -6.32
C GLY A 977 39.05 20.91 -4.95
N LEU A 978 38.52 19.83 -4.38
CA LEU A 978 38.99 19.26 -3.12
C LEU A 978 40.35 18.59 -3.30
N THR A 979 41.32 19.00 -2.48
CA THR A 979 42.69 18.46 -2.51
C THR A 979 42.96 17.59 -1.27
N PRO A 980 44.09 16.86 -1.22
CA PRO A 980 44.51 16.15 -0.01
C PRO A 980 44.70 17.04 1.22
N LYS A 981 44.73 18.38 1.07
CA LYS A 981 44.73 19.34 2.18
C LYS A 981 43.39 19.33 2.91
N GLU A 982 42.28 19.35 2.18
CA GLU A 982 40.92 19.27 2.71
C GLU A 982 40.53 17.82 3.04
N MET A 983 41.14 16.84 2.38
CA MET A 983 40.92 15.40 2.58
C MET A 983 42.20 14.69 3.05
N PRO A 984 42.60 14.87 4.33
CA PRO A 984 43.82 14.27 4.84
C PRO A 984 43.74 12.73 4.80
N LYS A 985 44.83 12.07 4.40
CA LYS A 985 44.89 10.58 4.29
C LYS A 985 44.55 9.84 5.59
N ARG A 986 44.74 10.49 6.73
CA ARG A 986 44.42 9.96 8.06
C ARG A 986 42.90 10.02 8.40
N GLY A 987 42.08 10.64 7.56
CA GLY A 987 40.66 10.87 7.79
C GLY A 987 40.36 11.78 8.99
N GLY A 988 39.08 11.99 9.28
CA GLY A 988 38.61 12.62 10.52
C GLY A 988 38.47 11.61 11.68
N THR A 989 38.30 12.14 12.89
CA THR A 989 37.96 11.40 14.11
C THR A 989 36.52 10.91 14.16
N LEU A 990 35.60 11.57 13.46
CA LEU A 990 34.18 11.22 13.40
C LEU A 990 33.60 11.77 12.10
N THR A 991 32.68 11.03 11.47
CA THR A 991 32.06 11.46 10.21
C THR A 991 30.61 11.91 10.43
N VAL A 992 30.22 13.03 9.84
CA VAL A 992 28.85 13.57 9.87
C VAL A 992 28.28 13.56 8.46
N SER A 993 27.11 12.95 8.30
CA SER A 993 26.33 12.92 7.06
C SER A 993 25.01 13.64 7.25
N ASN A 994 24.78 14.74 6.52
CA ASN A 994 23.53 15.47 6.60
C ASN A 994 22.59 15.06 5.46
N VAL A 995 21.75 14.06 5.70
CA VAL A 995 20.80 13.52 4.71
C VAL A 995 19.54 14.38 4.62
N GLY A 996 19.19 15.09 5.69
CA GLY A 996 18.04 15.99 5.74
C GLY A 996 18.10 17.17 4.77
N ALA A 997 19.27 17.48 4.20
CA ALA A 997 19.44 18.47 3.15
C ALA A 997 19.14 17.96 1.72
N ILE A 998 19.05 16.63 1.53
CA ILE A 998 18.91 16.00 0.21
C ILE A 998 17.51 15.39 0.02
N GLY A 999 16.83 14.98 1.10
CA GLY A 999 15.52 14.34 1.01
C GLY A 999 14.67 14.45 2.28
N ALA A 1000 13.45 13.94 2.22
CA ALA A 1000 12.47 13.99 3.32
C ALA A 1000 12.68 12.93 4.42
N GLY A 1001 13.87 12.31 4.51
CA GLY A 1001 14.15 11.25 5.48
C GLY A 1001 14.35 11.79 6.90
N GLU A 1002 13.65 11.18 7.87
CA GLU A 1002 13.78 11.52 9.31
C GLU A 1002 14.99 10.87 9.97
N PHE A 1003 15.34 9.66 9.53
CA PHE A 1003 16.49 8.90 9.99
C PHE A 1003 17.18 8.28 8.78
N ALA A 1004 18.48 8.06 8.88
CA ALA A 1004 19.25 7.33 7.88
C ALA A 1004 20.23 6.42 8.61
N ALA A 1005 20.47 5.21 8.10
CA ALA A 1005 21.46 4.31 8.69
C ALA A 1005 22.82 4.54 8.01
N PRO A 1006 23.74 5.32 8.61
CA PRO A 1006 25.04 5.54 8.00
C PRO A 1006 25.92 4.30 8.08
N VAL A 1007 26.80 4.13 7.08
CA VAL A 1007 27.78 3.05 7.04
C VAL A 1007 29.16 3.63 7.33
N LEU A 1008 29.85 3.10 8.35
CA LEU A 1008 31.17 3.57 8.75
C LEU A 1008 32.25 2.92 7.86
N VAL A 1009 33.06 3.73 7.20
CA VAL A 1009 34.17 3.22 6.36
C VAL A 1009 35.49 3.15 7.12
N PRO A 1010 36.32 2.12 6.86
CA PRO A 1010 37.67 2.04 7.42
C PRO A 1010 38.55 3.21 6.96
N GLY A 1011 39.42 3.69 7.86
CA GLY A 1011 40.35 4.80 7.59
C GLY A 1011 39.95 6.14 8.21
N GLY A 1012 38.82 6.18 8.93
CA GLY A 1012 38.38 7.32 9.74
C GLY A 1012 38.23 6.97 11.23
N GLY A 1013 37.30 7.69 11.87
CA GLY A 1013 36.89 7.50 13.26
C GLY A 1013 36.21 6.17 13.58
N VAL A 1014 35.92 5.96 14.86
CA VAL A 1014 35.16 4.80 15.35
C VAL A 1014 33.63 4.93 15.21
N ALA A 1015 33.14 6.09 14.76
CA ALA A 1015 31.71 6.35 14.62
C ALA A 1015 31.37 7.32 13.47
N ILE A 1016 30.15 7.18 12.95
CA ILE A 1016 29.51 8.07 11.97
C ILE A 1016 28.09 8.41 12.44
N VAL A 1017 27.67 9.66 12.23
CA VAL A 1017 26.31 10.13 12.51
C VAL A 1017 25.64 10.62 11.24
N ALA A 1018 24.38 10.25 11.06
CA ALA A 1018 23.48 10.79 10.06
C ALA A 1018 22.46 11.73 10.70
N LEU A 1019 22.35 12.94 10.15
CA LEU A 1019 21.36 13.95 10.53
C LEU A 1019 20.21 13.91 9.53
N GLY A 1020 19.00 13.67 10.03
CA GLY A 1020 17.76 13.70 9.25
C GLY A 1020 17.17 15.10 9.11
N ARG A 1021 15.95 15.18 8.59
CA ARG A 1021 15.22 16.46 8.44
C ARG A 1021 14.69 16.95 9.79
N ALA A 1022 14.92 18.22 10.12
CA ALA A 1022 14.31 18.86 11.28
C ALA A 1022 12.82 19.15 11.01
N LYS A 1023 11.94 18.78 11.94
CA LYS A 1023 10.48 18.99 11.84
C LYS A 1023 9.89 19.46 13.15
N TRP A 1024 8.83 20.26 13.05
CA TRP A 1024 8.05 20.66 14.22
C TRP A 1024 7.13 19.51 14.64
N VAL A 1025 7.24 19.07 15.87
CA VAL A 1025 6.45 17.98 16.47
C VAL A 1025 5.75 18.50 17.71
N TRP A 1026 4.52 18.06 17.95
CA TRP A 1026 3.84 18.29 19.23
C TRP A 1026 4.34 17.28 20.27
N ASP A 1027 4.97 17.78 21.32
CA ASP A 1027 5.43 16.98 22.45
C ASP A 1027 4.45 17.16 23.61
N VAL A 1028 3.75 16.08 23.98
CA VAL A 1028 2.73 16.12 25.04
C VAL A 1028 3.33 15.57 26.31
N ASP A 1029 3.42 16.40 27.34
CA ASP A 1029 3.92 15.94 28.63
C ASP A 1029 2.87 15.05 29.30
N ARG A 1030 3.29 13.85 29.70
CA ARG A 1030 2.38 12.81 30.23
C ARG A 1030 1.74 13.18 31.56
N SER A 1031 2.33 14.14 32.29
CA SER A 1031 1.84 14.56 33.61
C SER A 1031 0.71 15.57 33.54
N ASP A 1032 0.74 16.49 32.55
CA ASP A 1032 -0.07 17.71 32.59
C ASP A 1032 -1.09 17.78 31.44
N GLY A 1033 -0.96 16.93 30.42
CA GLY A 1033 -1.85 16.90 29.25
C GLY A 1033 -1.74 18.13 28.35
N LEU A 1034 -0.81 19.04 28.64
CA LEU A 1034 -0.47 20.19 27.81
C LEU A 1034 0.62 19.76 26.80
N GLY A 1035 0.37 20.06 25.52
CA GLY A 1035 1.34 19.82 24.45
C GLY A 1035 2.08 21.10 24.06
N GLU A 1036 3.40 21.01 23.91
CA GLU A 1036 4.23 22.09 23.38
C GLU A 1036 4.78 21.72 22.01
N ARG A 1037 4.84 22.70 21.10
CA ARG A 1037 5.39 22.49 19.76
C ARG A 1037 6.92 22.63 19.81
N ARG A 1038 7.63 21.54 19.55
CA ARG A 1038 9.10 21.46 19.61
C ARG A 1038 9.70 21.12 18.24
N LEU A 1039 10.80 21.76 17.87
CA LEU A 1039 11.54 21.50 16.62
C LEU A 1039 12.51 20.34 16.83
N LYS A 1040 12.17 19.12 16.40
CA LYS A 1040 13.02 17.94 16.59
C LYS A 1040 13.78 17.56 15.32
N ILE A 1041 15.02 17.08 15.48
CA ILE A 1041 15.83 16.49 14.40
C ILE A 1041 16.17 15.04 14.73
N GLY A 1042 15.92 14.12 13.79
CA GLY A 1042 16.33 12.73 13.93
C GLY A 1042 17.83 12.56 13.71
N VAL A 1043 18.51 11.86 14.62
CA VAL A 1043 19.93 11.50 14.50
C VAL A 1043 20.09 9.99 14.57
N SER A 1044 20.99 9.45 13.75
CA SER A 1044 21.26 8.01 13.67
C SER A 1044 22.74 7.75 13.59
N TRP A 1045 23.21 6.84 14.42
CA TRP A 1045 24.61 6.53 14.60
C TRP A 1045 24.92 5.16 14.03
N SER A 1046 26.17 4.99 13.59
CA SER A 1046 26.79 3.70 13.38
C SER A 1046 28.20 3.75 13.97
N ALA A 1047 28.52 2.81 14.84
CA ALA A 1047 29.81 2.76 15.52
C ALA A 1047 30.43 1.35 15.42
N ASP A 1048 31.75 1.29 15.59
CA ASP A 1048 32.54 0.07 15.53
C ASP A 1048 32.44 -0.72 16.84
N HIS A 1049 31.66 -1.81 16.83
CA HIS A 1049 31.40 -2.62 18.03
C HIS A 1049 32.64 -3.37 18.54
N ARG A 1050 33.81 -3.28 17.87
CA ARG A 1050 35.06 -3.85 18.38
C ARG A 1050 35.66 -3.04 19.53
N VAL A 1051 35.29 -1.76 19.64
CA VAL A 1051 35.88 -0.81 20.60
C VAL A 1051 34.86 0.11 21.27
N VAL A 1052 33.69 0.33 20.68
CA VAL A 1052 32.63 1.15 21.29
C VAL A 1052 31.50 0.23 21.75
N GLU A 1053 31.15 0.33 23.02
CA GLU A 1053 30.01 -0.38 23.62
C GLU A 1053 28.70 0.42 23.46
N GLY A 1054 27.56 -0.27 23.51
CA GLY A 1054 26.25 0.38 23.37
C GLY A 1054 25.98 1.45 24.44
N ALA A 1055 26.41 1.21 25.68
CA ALA A 1055 26.27 2.16 26.78
C ALA A 1055 27.15 3.41 26.60
N GLU A 1056 28.36 3.26 26.06
CA GLU A 1056 29.27 4.39 25.80
C GLU A 1056 28.72 5.31 24.71
N LEU A 1057 28.16 4.74 23.63
CA LEU A 1057 27.51 5.53 22.60
C LEU A 1057 26.26 6.24 23.12
N ALA A 1058 25.41 5.55 23.91
CA ALA A 1058 24.24 6.18 24.50
C ALA A 1058 24.65 7.36 25.41
N ALA A 1059 25.63 7.17 26.31
CA ALA A 1059 26.11 8.21 27.21
C ALA A 1059 26.73 9.40 26.46
N PHE A 1060 27.50 9.14 25.40
CA PHE A 1060 28.04 10.19 24.54
C PHE A 1060 26.94 10.98 23.82
N VAL A 1061 25.90 10.31 23.33
CA VAL A 1061 24.78 10.99 22.66
C VAL A 1061 23.96 11.81 23.64
N GLU A 1062 23.79 11.36 24.89
CA GLU A 1062 23.13 12.16 25.93
C GLU A 1062 23.97 13.39 26.34
N CYS A 1063 25.30 13.28 26.40
CA CYS A 1063 26.20 14.43 26.55
C CYS A 1063 26.01 15.42 25.39
N TRP A 1064 25.96 14.92 24.15
CA TRP A 1064 25.72 15.77 22.98
C TRP A 1064 24.33 16.41 22.98
N ARG A 1065 23.31 15.66 23.39
CA ARG A 1065 21.93 16.16 23.58
C ARG A 1065 21.92 17.34 24.55
N ALA A 1066 22.56 17.22 25.71
CA ALA A 1066 22.59 18.27 26.72
C ALA A 1066 23.12 19.60 26.16
N TYR A 1067 24.19 19.56 25.36
CA TYR A 1067 24.75 20.74 24.70
C TYR A 1067 23.86 21.33 23.59
N VAL A 1068 23.11 20.49 22.86
CA VAL A 1068 22.26 20.93 21.75
C VAL A 1068 20.94 21.52 22.25
N GLU A 1069 20.31 20.86 23.22
CA GLU A 1069 19.00 21.26 23.76
C GLU A 1069 19.12 22.50 24.69
N ASN A 1070 20.30 22.70 25.31
CA ASN A 1070 20.60 23.84 26.18
C ASN A 1070 21.82 24.63 25.66
N PRO A 1071 21.67 25.43 24.59
CA PRO A 1071 22.78 26.15 23.98
C PRO A 1071 23.44 27.18 24.91
N GLU A 1072 22.76 27.64 25.96
CA GLU A 1072 23.36 28.48 27.02
C GLU A 1072 24.57 27.84 27.70
N ILE A 1073 24.66 26.50 27.75
CA ILE A 1073 25.82 25.80 28.34
C ILE A 1073 27.11 26.16 27.56
N LEU A 1074 27.02 26.35 26.24
CA LEU A 1074 28.16 26.77 25.44
C LEU A 1074 28.68 28.17 25.83
N ILE A 1075 27.82 29.03 26.36
CA ILE A 1075 28.19 30.35 26.85
C ILE A 1075 28.91 30.22 28.19
N ALA A 1076 28.38 29.42 29.11
CA ALA A 1076 29.02 29.16 30.39
C ALA A 1076 30.42 28.53 30.24
N ASP A 1077 30.58 27.60 29.31
CA ASP A 1077 31.86 26.96 28.96
C ASP A 1077 32.82 27.86 28.16
N SER A 1078 32.40 29.07 27.78
CA SER A 1078 33.20 30.04 27.02
C SER A 1078 33.80 31.17 27.86
N VAL A 1079 33.44 31.21 29.16
CA VAL A 1079 34.08 32.03 30.22
C VAL A 1079 35.20 31.24 30.85
#